data_AF-A0A8H5Y173-F1
#
_entry.id   AF-A0A8H5Y173-F1
#
_cell.length_a   1.000
_cell.length_b   1.000
_cell.length_c   1.000
_cell.angle_alpha   90.00
_cell.angle_beta   90.00
_cell.angle_gamma   90.00
#
_symmetry.space_group_name_H-M   'P 1'
#
loop_
_entity.id
_entity.type
_entity.pdbx_description
1 polymer ?
#
loop_
_entity_poly.entity_id
_entity_poly.type
_entity_poly.pdbx_seq_one_letter_code
_entity_poly.pdbx_strand_id
1 'polypeptide(L)'
;MNDDSNIPLSNIVKYHGKSIASLLVEIGGNKLLQEKCLKFIRELECLAIDKNSSEGTRLIRHKVNAFEKQDYVALSYTWDTSDQEKPEKGKYKVQTRDQQPRFLSSPVRDCVFDRVFLFMRTKGLRRLWIDRHCVKQRTCNTKGICTHNRCKEKQRAIETMDLVYSLIKHPVALLGRPIEWVYELDLLYKILTGKLVKELKRLNRDEVLQALSLLSRITKDRWWTRAWTFQEDYRGRPDMTLLIRHPQFLEEKKQDYRIFSNVPNEVCIKAVCFSKASTEFCRAVQDESTQRDDVSHHTKHILRVAGKYTLLLDRTMPMTPKVIADIQRRRLRDAWDKLAIIANCCQYDIRMDHKHMKEPKSLSISILAMCILNGEILLNESREDRSSMLEKTLSQFLEEQAFKRFCAPESQRDLTFNKGCRFVGVEFTPIGIKTKGHLWKLGRIIDTSRFRLPLPEAKKKSCSFAEDEQRRLAQLAAELRRLHETTLAVHIERFLNHDPTRQDENFKHETFSRWYMRIMAEELVAAIEKGKLLRLGRIWNSQRNENPCSAIFIWDTDGTENTDIKGKPYRCNNYSKRDRRSEFAFTASRPLQRGFQQRGTNDLDHHVSLEVKWLSLRDKSSDDHPQLFIKRWLVGLCFFYDFPRTDVVFPWPSSFHTVDH
;
A
#
# COMPACT_ATOMS: atom_id res chain seq x y z
N MET A 1 -16.42 -22.83 6.65
CA MET A 1 -16.86 -22.13 5.41
C MET A 1 -15.63 -21.82 4.57
N ASN A 2 -15.65 -21.96 3.24
CA ASN A 2 -14.46 -21.71 2.40
C ASN A 2 -14.19 -20.22 2.12
N ASP A 3 -15.21 -19.37 2.13
CA ASP A 3 -15.08 -17.91 2.02
C ASP A 3 -16.10 -17.24 2.94
N ASP A 4 -15.62 -16.63 4.01
CA ASP A 4 -16.39 -15.90 5.01
C ASP A 4 -16.16 -14.38 4.93
N SER A 5 -15.71 -13.87 3.79
CA SER A 5 -15.37 -12.44 3.61
C SER A 5 -16.56 -11.49 3.81
N ASN A 6 -17.78 -11.96 3.55
CA ASN A 6 -19.01 -11.15 3.64
C ASN A 6 -19.82 -11.46 4.91
N ILE A 7 -19.26 -12.25 5.83
CA ILE A 7 -19.93 -12.67 7.05
C ILE A 7 -19.49 -11.73 8.19
N PRO A 8 -20.42 -11.28 9.05
CA PRO A 8 -20.07 -10.54 10.27
C PRO A 8 -19.09 -11.31 11.16
N LEU A 9 -18.20 -10.59 11.84
CA LEU A 9 -17.24 -11.21 12.76
C LEU A 9 -17.91 -11.96 13.91
N SER A 10 -19.09 -11.52 14.38
CA SER A 10 -19.90 -12.21 15.40
C SER A 10 -20.26 -13.64 14.98
N ASN A 11 -20.68 -13.83 13.73
CA ASN A 11 -21.01 -15.15 13.19
C ASN A 11 -19.76 -16.07 13.08
N ILE A 12 -18.59 -15.51 12.80
CA ILE A 12 -17.33 -16.27 12.77
C ILE A 12 -16.96 -16.72 14.19
N VAL A 13 -17.09 -15.83 15.18
CA VAL A 13 -16.88 -16.13 16.61
C VAL A 13 -17.83 -17.24 17.06
N LYS A 14 -19.14 -17.11 16.78
CA LYS A 14 -20.16 -18.12 17.11
C LYS A 14 -19.87 -19.47 16.46
N TYR A 15 -19.54 -19.48 15.17
CA TYR A 15 -19.25 -20.72 14.43
C TYR A 15 -18.05 -21.48 15.00
N HIS A 16 -17.01 -20.77 15.45
CA HIS A 16 -15.81 -21.41 16.01
C HIS A 16 -15.82 -21.56 17.53
N GLY A 17 -16.78 -20.96 18.24
CA GLY A 17 -16.86 -20.97 19.70
C GLY A 17 -15.64 -20.32 20.39
N LYS A 18 -14.94 -19.41 19.70
CA LYS A 18 -13.69 -18.79 20.16
C LYS A 18 -13.69 -17.31 19.86
N SER A 19 -13.07 -16.54 20.75
CA SER A 19 -12.87 -15.10 20.55
C SER A 19 -11.91 -14.83 19.39
N ILE A 20 -11.98 -13.63 18.79
CA ILE A 20 -11.09 -13.23 17.70
C ILE A 20 -9.62 -13.30 18.13
N ALA A 21 -9.29 -12.88 19.36
CA ALA A 21 -7.93 -12.96 19.88
C ALA A 21 -7.41 -14.41 19.92
N SER A 22 -8.24 -15.35 20.39
CA SER A 22 -7.88 -16.78 20.42
C SER A 22 -7.67 -17.34 19.00
N LEU A 23 -8.58 -17.02 18.07
CA LEU A 23 -8.44 -17.43 16.67
C LEU A 23 -7.18 -16.85 16.03
N LEU A 24 -6.84 -15.58 16.30
CA LEU A 24 -5.63 -14.94 15.78
C LEU A 24 -4.37 -15.64 16.29
N VAL A 25 -4.28 -15.95 17.59
CA VAL A 25 -3.12 -16.65 18.18
C VAL A 25 -2.94 -18.04 17.55
N GLU A 26 -4.02 -18.81 17.39
CA GLU A 26 -3.99 -20.14 16.77
C GLU A 26 -3.57 -20.09 15.29
N ILE A 27 -4.20 -19.20 14.52
CA ILE A 27 -3.93 -19.03 13.10
C ILE A 27 -2.52 -18.47 12.85
N GLY A 28 -2.07 -17.54 13.69
CA GLY A 28 -0.77 -16.87 13.59
C GLY A 28 0.44 -17.81 13.69
N GLY A 29 0.27 -18.99 14.30
CA GLY A 29 1.29 -20.05 14.29
C GLY A 29 1.61 -20.61 12.89
N ASN A 30 0.73 -20.39 11.91
CA ASN A 30 0.88 -20.86 10.52
C ASN A 30 1.48 -19.78 9.60
N LYS A 31 2.22 -18.83 10.17
CA LYS A 31 2.90 -17.78 9.41
C LYS A 31 4.09 -18.35 8.64
N LEU A 32 4.27 -17.88 7.41
CA LEU A 32 5.43 -18.19 6.58
C LEU A 32 6.10 -16.90 6.14
N LEU A 33 7.42 -16.84 6.26
CA LEU A 33 8.20 -15.78 5.62
C LEU A 33 8.24 -16.06 4.12
N GLN A 34 7.81 -15.09 3.30
CA GLN A 34 7.86 -15.22 1.86
C GLN A 34 9.28 -14.96 1.34
N GLU A 35 9.86 -15.97 0.71
CA GLU A 35 11.05 -15.81 -0.12
C GLU A 35 10.63 -15.87 -1.59
N LYS A 36 10.61 -14.71 -2.29
CA LYS A 36 10.23 -14.72 -3.70
C LYS A 36 11.30 -15.43 -4.51
N CYS A 37 10.85 -16.30 -5.41
CA CYS A 37 11.71 -16.99 -6.35
C CYS A 37 12.20 -16.02 -7.43
N LEU A 38 13.27 -15.27 -7.18
CA LEU A 38 13.81 -14.33 -8.18
C LEU A 38 14.33 -14.99 -9.44
N LYS A 39 14.67 -16.29 -9.38
CA LYS A 39 14.99 -17.07 -10.57
C LYS A 39 13.88 -16.98 -11.62
N PHE A 40 12.61 -16.92 -11.20
CA PHE A 40 11.48 -16.75 -12.13
C PHE A 40 11.53 -15.41 -12.88
N ILE A 41 11.98 -14.33 -12.22
CA ILE A 41 12.08 -12.99 -12.81
C ILE A 41 13.37 -12.84 -13.65
N ARG A 42 14.47 -13.49 -13.23
CA ARG A 42 15.75 -13.51 -13.99
C ARG A 42 15.67 -14.37 -15.25
N GLU A 43 14.84 -15.42 -15.23
CA GLU A 43 14.61 -16.33 -16.35
C GLU A 43 13.16 -16.22 -16.85
N LEU A 44 12.62 -15.01 -16.91
CA LEU A 44 11.23 -14.79 -17.30
C LEU A 44 11.02 -15.26 -18.74
N GLU A 45 10.09 -16.20 -18.92
CA GLU A 45 9.72 -16.67 -20.25
C GLU A 45 8.78 -15.66 -20.92
N CYS A 46 9.18 -15.15 -22.09
CA CYS A 46 8.35 -14.32 -22.96
C CYS A 46 8.20 -14.99 -24.33
N LEU A 47 7.13 -14.64 -25.04
CA LEU A 47 6.83 -15.09 -26.39
C LEU A 47 7.28 -14.03 -27.40
N ALA A 48 7.78 -14.46 -28.54
CA ALA A 48 8.02 -13.61 -29.71
C ALA A 48 7.41 -14.26 -30.96
N ILE A 49 7.04 -13.44 -31.94
CA ILE A 49 6.58 -13.94 -33.24
C ILE A 49 7.78 -14.51 -33.99
N ASP A 50 7.64 -15.75 -34.45
CA ASP A 50 8.61 -16.37 -35.37
C ASP A 50 8.46 -15.75 -36.76
N LYS A 51 9.48 -15.01 -37.19
CA LYS A 51 9.50 -14.34 -38.49
C LYS A 51 9.82 -15.29 -39.65
N ASN A 52 10.31 -16.49 -39.35
CA ASN A 52 10.80 -17.44 -40.35
C ASN A 52 9.75 -18.51 -40.70
N SER A 53 8.56 -18.45 -40.10
CA SER A 53 7.49 -19.42 -40.34
C SER A 53 6.69 -19.08 -41.61
N SER A 54 6.71 -19.98 -42.59
CA SER A 54 5.84 -19.96 -43.77
C SER A 54 4.42 -20.49 -43.50
N GLU A 55 4.21 -21.23 -42.40
CA GLU A 55 2.95 -21.87 -42.03
C GLU A 55 2.35 -21.29 -40.74
N GLY A 56 1.45 -20.32 -40.88
CA GLY A 56 0.71 -19.71 -39.77
C GLY A 56 1.58 -18.93 -38.79
N THR A 57 0.95 -18.23 -37.84
CA THR A 57 1.70 -17.43 -36.85
C THR A 57 2.17 -18.30 -35.69
N ARG A 58 3.47 -18.62 -35.69
CA ARG A 58 4.14 -19.38 -34.63
C ARG A 58 4.77 -18.43 -33.60
N LEU A 59 4.66 -18.80 -32.32
CA LEU A 59 5.21 -18.06 -31.18
C LEU A 59 6.30 -18.87 -30.49
N ILE A 60 7.51 -18.31 -30.47
CA ILE A 60 8.71 -18.91 -29.86
C ILE A 60 8.95 -18.36 -28.46
N ARG A 61 9.52 -19.19 -27.58
CA ARG A 61 9.82 -18.82 -26.20
C ARG A 61 11.24 -18.29 -26.08
N HIS A 62 11.39 -17.18 -25.37
CA HIS A 62 12.68 -16.60 -25.01
C HIS A 62 12.73 -16.37 -23.50
N LYS A 63 13.89 -16.63 -22.90
CA LYS A 63 14.18 -16.21 -21.53
C LYS A 63 14.70 -14.77 -21.51
N VAL A 64 14.23 -14.01 -20.54
CA VAL A 64 14.59 -12.60 -20.35
C VAL A 64 14.87 -12.36 -18.88
N ASN A 65 15.95 -11.65 -18.57
CA ASN A 65 16.12 -11.09 -17.24
C ASN A 65 15.29 -9.82 -17.11
N ALA A 66 14.14 -9.89 -16.44
CA ALA A 66 13.23 -8.75 -16.31
C ALA A 66 13.76 -7.63 -15.39
N PHE A 67 14.83 -7.87 -14.63
CA PHE A 67 15.53 -6.80 -13.91
C PHE A 67 16.33 -5.88 -14.85
N GLU A 68 16.84 -6.44 -15.95
CA GLU A 68 17.70 -5.73 -16.91
C GLU A 68 16.93 -5.29 -18.16
N LYS A 69 16.01 -6.13 -18.64
CA LYS A 69 15.29 -5.92 -19.90
C LYS A 69 13.79 -5.79 -19.63
N GLN A 70 13.35 -4.54 -19.66
CA GLN A 70 11.96 -4.13 -19.39
C GLN A 70 11.19 -3.78 -20.68
N ASP A 71 11.73 -4.09 -21.87
CA ASP A 71 11.11 -3.76 -23.16
C ASP A 71 10.30 -4.96 -23.69
N TYR A 72 9.34 -5.41 -22.88
CA TYR A 72 8.34 -6.42 -23.25
C TYR A 72 6.94 -5.95 -22.83
N VAL A 73 5.89 -6.60 -23.36
CA VAL A 73 4.51 -6.34 -22.93
C VAL A 73 4.10 -7.36 -21.89
N ALA A 74 3.62 -6.92 -20.71
CA ALA A 74 2.95 -7.80 -19.77
C ALA A 74 1.43 -7.68 -19.97
N LEU A 75 0.82 -8.72 -20.52
CA LEU A 75 -0.58 -8.71 -20.92
C LEU A 75 -1.50 -9.16 -19.79
N SER A 76 -2.39 -8.26 -19.38
CA SER A 76 -3.50 -8.49 -18.47
C SER A 76 -4.79 -8.67 -19.27
N TYR A 77 -5.44 -9.83 -19.14
CA TYR A 77 -6.69 -10.12 -19.86
C TYR A 77 -7.53 -11.17 -19.11
N THR A 78 -8.81 -11.28 -19.47
CA THR A 78 -9.71 -12.30 -18.91
C THR A 78 -9.59 -13.61 -19.69
N TRP A 79 -9.40 -14.74 -19.00
CA TRP A 79 -9.27 -16.04 -19.69
C TRP A 79 -10.56 -16.53 -20.33
N ASP A 80 -11.68 -16.15 -19.71
CA ASP A 80 -13.00 -16.50 -20.18
C ASP A 80 -13.51 -15.40 -21.14
N THR A 81 -14.33 -15.80 -22.11
CA THR A 81 -14.87 -14.91 -23.15
C THR A 81 -15.76 -13.81 -22.56
N SER A 82 -15.60 -12.57 -23.04
CA SER A 82 -16.58 -11.50 -22.82
C SER A 82 -17.69 -11.64 -23.86
N ASP A 83 -18.92 -11.24 -23.55
CA ASP A 83 -20.06 -11.37 -24.48
C ASP A 83 -19.82 -10.62 -25.82
N GLN A 84 -18.93 -9.62 -25.79
CA GLN A 84 -18.56 -8.77 -26.94
C GLN A 84 -17.25 -9.23 -27.64
N GLU A 85 -16.65 -10.33 -27.21
CA GLU A 85 -15.42 -10.88 -27.79
C GLU A 85 -15.68 -12.18 -28.55
N LYS A 86 -15.00 -12.36 -29.69
CA LYS A 86 -15.07 -13.60 -30.43
C LYS A 86 -14.36 -14.74 -29.67
N PRO A 87 -14.99 -15.94 -29.53
CA PRO A 87 -14.43 -17.05 -28.76
C PRO A 87 -13.39 -17.88 -29.53
N GLU A 88 -13.17 -17.57 -30.81
CA GLU A 88 -12.30 -18.32 -31.74
C GLU A 88 -10.86 -18.46 -31.20
N LYS A 89 -10.29 -19.64 -31.43
CA LYS A 89 -8.95 -20.04 -30.99
C LYS A 89 -8.30 -20.88 -32.10
N GLY A 90 -6.97 -20.85 -32.15
CA GLY A 90 -6.19 -21.81 -32.93
C GLY A 90 -5.39 -21.19 -34.06
N LYS A 91 -5.58 -19.90 -34.35
CA LYS A 91 -4.75 -19.15 -35.31
C LYS A 91 -3.28 -19.11 -34.92
N TYR A 92 -2.99 -19.08 -33.62
CA TYR A 92 -1.64 -18.98 -33.06
C TYR A 92 -1.17 -20.31 -32.47
N LYS A 93 0.03 -20.74 -32.85
CA LYS A 93 0.69 -21.92 -32.26
C LYS A 93 1.86 -21.49 -31.38
N VAL A 94 2.01 -22.09 -30.21
CA VAL A 94 3.04 -21.74 -29.21
C VAL A 94 4.00 -22.91 -29.01
N GLN A 95 5.30 -22.60 -28.96
CA GLN A 95 6.35 -23.56 -28.69
C GLN A 95 6.17 -24.23 -27.32
N THR A 96 6.32 -25.56 -27.24
CA THR A 96 6.30 -26.32 -25.99
C THR A 96 7.60 -26.17 -25.21
N ARG A 97 7.62 -26.63 -23.96
CA ARG A 97 8.80 -26.62 -23.08
C ARG A 97 9.54 -27.97 -23.06
N ASP A 98 9.25 -28.83 -24.03
CA ASP A 98 9.81 -30.17 -24.12
C ASP A 98 11.26 -30.10 -24.63
N GLN A 99 12.07 -31.13 -24.38
CA GLN A 99 13.44 -31.21 -24.91
C GLN A 99 13.49 -31.12 -26.44
N GLN A 100 12.44 -31.61 -27.11
CA GLN A 100 12.18 -31.46 -28.54
C GLN A 100 10.96 -30.53 -28.71
N PRO A 101 11.16 -29.22 -28.96
CA PRO A 101 10.08 -28.25 -28.94
C PRO A 101 9.11 -28.47 -30.11
N ARG A 102 7.83 -28.62 -29.79
CA ARG A 102 6.74 -28.68 -30.78
C ARG A 102 5.91 -27.41 -30.74
N PHE A 103 5.09 -27.17 -31.75
CA PHE A 103 4.16 -26.05 -31.78
C PHE A 103 2.74 -26.56 -31.56
N LEU A 104 2.09 -26.14 -30.48
CA LEU A 104 0.71 -26.51 -30.15
C LEU A 104 -0.21 -25.30 -30.27
N SER A 105 -1.45 -25.52 -30.71
CA SER A 105 -2.46 -24.47 -30.77
C SER A 105 -2.69 -23.85 -29.40
N SER A 106 -2.70 -22.52 -29.36
CA SER A 106 -2.92 -21.77 -28.14
C SER A 106 -4.37 -21.87 -27.66
N PRO A 107 -4.63 -22.04 -26.35
CA PRO A 107 -5.98 -21.91 -25.78
C PRO A 107 -6.44 -20.44 -25.60
N VAL A 108 -5.54 -19.48 -25.84
CA VAL A 108 -5.84 -18.04 -25.82
C VAL A 108 -6.59 -17.67 -27.09
N ARG A 109 -7.64 -16.85 -26.95
CA ARG A 109 -8.49 -16.38 -28.07
C ARG A 109 -7.66 -15.64 -29.11
N ASP A 110 -7.99 -15.82 -30.38
CA ASP A 110 -7.24 -15.23 -31.48
C ASP A 110 -7.33 -13.70 -31.45
N CYS A 111 -8.49 -13.15 -31.06
CA CYS A 111 -8.70 -11.71 -30.89
C CYS A 111 -7.76 -11.08 -29.84
N VAL A 112 -7.39 -11.81 -28.77
CA VAL A 112 -6.47 -11.31 -27.74
C VAL A 112 -5.07 -11.12 -28.33
N PHE A 113 -4.61 -12.09 -29.12
CA PHE A 113 -3.31 -12.00 -29.79
C PHE A 113 -3.29 -10.95 -30.89
N ASP A 114 -4.34 -10.87 -31.71
CA ASP A 114 -4.44 -9.87 -32.78
C ASP A 114 -4.27 -8.45 -32.21
N ARG A 115 -4.99 -8.15 -31.12
CA ARG A 115 -4.95 -6.84 -30.45
C ARG A 115 -3.59 -6.52 -29.86
N VAL A 116 -3.00 -7.45 -29.09
CA VAL A 116 -1.70 -7.19 -28.44
C VAL A 116 -0.56 -7.11 -29.46
N PHE A 117 -0.58 -7.92 -30.53
CA PHE A 117 0.46 -7.85 -31.56
C PHE A 117 0.34 -6.61 -32.43
N LEU A 118 -0.88 -6.11 -32.66
CA LEU A 118 -1.07 -4.79 -33.27
C LEU A 118 -0.43 -3.70 -32.41
N PHE A 119 -0.76 -3.65 -31.12
CA PHE A 119 -0.13 -2.73 -30.16
C PHE A 119 1.40 -2.84 -30.15
N MET A 120 1.94 -4.06 -30.07
CA MET A 120 3.38 -4.31 -30.05
C MET A 120 4.07 -3.81 -31.31
N ARG A 121 3.51 -4.06 -32.51
CA ARG A 121 4.07 -3.58 -33.78
C ARG A 121 4.12 -2.06 -33.82
N THR A 122 3.04 -1.38 -33.45
CA THR A 122 2.98 0.09 -33.40
C THR A 122 3.97 0.67 -32.39
N LYS A 123 4.28 -0.04 -31.30
CA LYS A 123 5.24 0.39 -30.27
C LYS A 123 6.66 -0.14 -30.47
N GLY A 124 6.94 -0.89 -31.54
CA GLY A 124 8.26 -1.48 -31.80
C GLY A 124 8.67 -2.59 -30.82
N LEU A 125 7.72 -3.20 -30.10
CA LEU A 125 7.99 -4.23 -29.10
C LEU A 125 7.98 -5.63 -29.71
N ARG A 126 8.87 -6.50 -29.25
CA ARG A 126 9.06 -7.85 -29.83
C ARG A 126 8.70 -9.00 -28.90
N ARG A 127 8.53 -8.73 -27.61
CA ARG A 127 8.37 -9.75 -26.57
C ARG A 127 7.06 -9.55 -25.81
N LEU A 128 6.35 -10.64 -25.58
CA LEU A 128 5.06 -10.70 -24.89
C LEU A 128 5.14 -11.66 -23.71
N TRP A 129 4.80 -11.18 -22.53
CA TRP A 129 4.51 -12.02 -21.37
C TRP A 129 3.00 -12.15 -21.21
N ILE A 130 2.51 -13.38 -21.10
CA ILE A 130 1.09 -13.70 -20.88
C ILE A 130 0.99 -14.88 -19.91
N ASP A 131 0.27 -14.69 -18.81
CA ASP A 131 0.18 -15.66 -17.71
C ASP A 131 -0.15 -17.08 -18.19
N ARG A 132 -1.11 -17.23 -19.11
CA ARG A 132 -1.61 -18.51 -19.63
C ARG A 132 -0.53 -19.37 -20.30
N HIS A 133 0.51 -18.73 -20.88
CA HIS A 133 1.60 -19.44 -21.55
C HIS A 133 2.93 -19.31 -20.84
N CYS A 134 3.25 -18.16 -20.25
CA CYS A 134 4.53 -17.86 -19.61
C CYS A 134 4.63 -18.45 -18.20
N VAL A 135 3.49 -18.79 -17.58
CA VAL A 135 3.45 -19.58 -16.34
C VAL A 135 3.11 -21.03 -16.65
N LYS A 136 3.74 -21.97 -15.94
CA LYS A 136 3.43 -23.41 -16.05
C LYS A 136 2.07 -23.69 -15.42
N GLN A 137 1.07 -23.96 -16.26
CA GLN A 137 -0.33 -24.07 -15.83
C GLN A 137 -0.72 -25.43 -15.22
N ARG A 138 -0.08 -26.51 -15.68
CA ARG A 138 -0.40 -27.90 -15.29
C ARG A 138 0.01 -28.16 -13.85
N THR A 139 -0.97 -28.38 -12.97
CA THR A 139 -0.78 -28.88 -11.61
C THR A 139 -1.25 -30.33 -11.50
N CYS A 140 -0.85 -31.00 -10.43
CA CYS A 140 -1.49 -32.25 -10.02
C CYS A 140 -2.97 -31.97 -9.65
N ASN A 141 -3.85 -32.95 -9.85
CA ASN A 141 -5.27 -32.86 -9.42
C ASN A 141 -5.46 -33.18 -7.92
N THR A 142 -4.36 -33.36 -7.18
CA THR A 142 -4.40 -33.69 -5.76
C THR A 142 -4.85 -32.48 -4.95
N LYS A 143 -5.98 -32.59 -4.24
CA LYS A 143 -6.39 -31.61 -3.22
C LYS A 143 -5.42 -31.75 -2.04
N GLY A 144 -4.65 -30.70 -1.74
CA GLY A 144 -3.70 -30.68 -0.63
C GLY A 144 -2.24 -30.47 -1.04
N ILE A 145 -1.31 -30.91 -0.19
CA ILE A 145 0.14 -30.73 -0.37
C ILE A 145 0.60 -31.50 -1.60
N CYS A 146 1.15 -30.79 -2.58
CA CYS A 146 1.69 -31.38 -3.78
C CYS A 146 3.19 -31.07 -3.86
N THR A 147 4.01 -32.08 -3.62
CA THR A 147 5.49 -31.95 -3.60
C THR A 147 6.10 -31.86 -5.00
N HIS A 148 5.32 -32.13 -6.05
CA HIS A 148 5.76 -32.05 -7.44
C HIS A 148 6.35 -30.67 -7.78
N ASN A 149 7.53 -30.67 -8.40
CA ASN A 149 8.23 -29.44 -8.78
C ASN A 149 7.35 -28.49 -9.62
N ARG A 150 6.54 -29.02 -10.55
CA ARG A 150 5.59 -28.24 -11.37
C ARG A 150 4.58 -27.43 -10.55
N CYS A 151 4.12 -27.94 -9.41
CA CYS A 151 3.16 -27.24 -8.55
C CYS A 151 3.84 -26.15 -7.74
N LYS A 152 5.06 -26.42 -7.25
CA LYS A 152 5.91 -25.42 -6.60
C LYS A 152 6.26 -24.28 -7.56
N GLU A 153 6.56 -24.57 -8.82
CA GLU A 153 6.84 -23.55 -9.84
C GLU A 153 5.63 -22.65 -10.13
N LYS A 154 4.42 -23.20 -10.24
CA LYS A 154 3.21 -22.39 -10.40
C LYS A 154 2.96 -21.51 -9.18
N GLN A 155 3.07 -22.08 -7.98
CA GLN A 155 2.91 -21.32 -6.74
C GLN A 155 3.92 -20.15 -6.67
N ARG A 156 5.20 -20.41 -6.97
CA ARG A 156 6.23 -19.37 -7.04
C ARG A 156 5.90 -18.30 -8.08
N ALA A 157 5.41 -18.68 -9.26
CA ALA A 157 5.01 -17.72 -10.28
C ALA A 157 3.85 -16.82 -9.81
N ILE A 158 2.84 -17.40 -9.15
CA ILE A 158 1.71 -16.66 -8.55
C ILE A 158 2.20 -15.67 -7.49
N GLU A 159 3.07 -16.14 -6.59
CA GLU A 159 3.67 -15.37 -5.49
C GLU A 159 4.61 -14.25 -5.94
N THR A 160 5.07 -14.27 -7.20
CA THR A 160 6.02 -13.28 -7.77
C THR A 160 5.44 -12.49 -8.95
N MET A 161 4.18 -12.73 -9.30
CA MET A 161 3.53 -12.12 -10.47
C MET A 161 3.46 -10.59 -10.36
N ASP A 162 3.36 -10.07 -9.15
CA ASP A 162 3.40 -8.64 -8.86
C ASP A 162 4.68 -7.95 -9.36
N LEU A 163 5.83 -8.64 -9.29
CA LEU A 163 7.10 -8.12 -9.81
C LEU A 163 7.11 -8.00 -11.34
N VAL A 164 6.43 -8.90 -12.05
CA VAL A 164 6.32 -8.82 -13.52
C VAL A 164 5.66 -7.51 -13.92
N TYR A 165 4.56 -7.14 -13.26
CA TYR A 165 3.84 -5.90 -13.55
C TYR A 165 4.52 -4.66 -12.96
N SER A 166 5.22 -4.77 -11.83
CA SER A 166 5.92 -3.62 -11.24
C SER A 166 7.24 -3.25 -11.92
N LEU A 167 7.91 -4.19 -12.60
CA LEU A 167 9.19 -3.93 -13.26
C LEU A 167 9.05 -3.53 -14.74
N ILE A 168 7.87 -3.76 -15.33
CA ILE A 168 7.68 -3.64 -16.77
C ILE A 168 7.27 -2.22 -17.20
N LYS A 169 7.82 -1.72 -18.31
CA LYS A 169 7.46 -0.40 -18.87
C LYS A 169 6.14 -0.38 -19.63
N HIS A 170 5.69 -1.55 -20.10
CA HIS A 170 4.48 -1.69 -20.92
C HIS A 170 3.51 -2.76 -20.38
N PRO A 171 2.94 -2.57 -19.17
CA PRO A 171 1.81 -3.37 -18.74
C PRO A 171 0.55 -2.94 -19.52
N VAL A 172 -0.16 -3.91 -20.09
CA VAL A 172 -1.29 -3.67 -21.00
C VAL A 172 -2.49 -4.49 -20.55
N ALA A 173 -3.64 -3.84 -20.40
CA ALA A 173 -4.92 -4.47 -20.08
C ALA A 173 -5.85 -4.43 -21.27
N LEU A 174 -6.42 -5.58 -21.64
CA LEU A 174 -7.46 -5.66 -22.67
C LEU A 174 -8.84 -5.60 -22.01
N LEU A 175 -9.62 -4.57 -22.35
CA LEU A 175 -11.05 -4.56 -22.04
C LEU A 175 -11.81 -5.25 -23.17
N GLY A 176 -12.81 -6.05 -22.83
CA GLY A 176 -13.65 -6.77 -23.78
C GLY A 176 -14.76 -5.89 -24.38
N ARG A 177 -15.25 -4.90 -23.63
CA ARG A 177 -16.26 -3.94 -24.09
C ARG A 177 -15.66 -2.92 -25.07
N PRO A 178 -16.17 -2.82 -26.32
CA PRO A 178 -15.71 -1.80 -27.27
C PRO A 178 -16.32 -0.41 -26.99
N ILE A 179 -15.72 0.62 -27.61
CA ILE A 179 -16.38 1.90 -27.93
C ILE A 179 -17.06 1.72 -29.28
N GLU A 180 -18.38 1.85 -29.34
CA GLU A 180 -19.14 1.51 -30.55
C GLU A 180 -19.49 2.73 -31.40
N TRP A 181 -19.65 3.90 -30.77
CA TRP A 181 -20.26 5.06 -31.39
C TRP A 181 -19.40 6.32 -31.22
N VAL A 182 -19.53 7.26 -32.15
CA VAL A 182 -18.82 8.56 -32.12
C VAL A 182 -19.11 9.29 -30.80
N TYR A 183 -20.38 9.34 -30.38
CA TYR A 183 -20.76 10.03 -29.14
C TYR A 183 -20.06 9.45 -27.90
N GLU A 184 -19.80 8.13 -27.85
CA GLU A 184 -19.10 7.52 -26.72
C GLU A 184 -17.62 7.93 -26.68
N LEU A 185 -16.99 7.98 -27.85
CA LEU A 185 -15.60 8.43 -27.97
C LEU A 185 -15.47 9.90 -27.55
N ASP A 186 -16.40 10.74 -28.00
CA ASP A 186 -16.48 12.16 -27.66
C ASP A 186 -16.67 12.36 -26.15
N LEU A 187 -17.61 11.63 -25.53
CA LEU A 187 -17.83 11.66 -24.08
C LEU A 187 -16.59 11.20 -23.30
N LEU A 188 -15.97 10.10 -23.71
CA LEU A 188 -14.75 9.59 -23.07
C LEU A 188 -13.61 10.62 -23.15
N TYR A 189 -13.44 11.27 -24.30
CA TYR A 189 -12.48 12.36 -24.47
C TYR A 189 -12.79 13.54 -23.53
N LYS A 190 -14.05 13.99 -23.45
CA LYS A 190 -14.45 15.10 -22.56
C LYS A 190 -14.23 14.75 -21.09
N ILE A 191 -14.44 13.50 -20.68
CA ILE A 191 -14.15 13.01 -19.32
C ILE A 191 -12.64 13.06 -19.07
N LEU A 192 -11.84 12.43 -19.94
CA LEU A 192 -10.40 12.30 -19.75
C LEU A 192 -9.66 13.63 -19.75
N THR A 193 -10.15 14.61 -20.50
CA THR A 193 -9.60 15.98 -20.55
C THR A 193 -10.12 16.88 -19.42
N GLY A 194 -11.06 16.40 -18.59
CA GLY A 194 -11.69 17.16 -17.52
C GLY A 194 -12.65 18.26 -18.00
N LYS A 195 -13.01 18.29 -19.29
CA LYS A 195 -13.95 19.27 -19.84
C LYS A 195 -15.32 19.16 -19.18
N LEU A 196 -15.83 17.94 -18.97
CA LEU A 196 -17.12 17.75 -18.32
C LEU A 196 -17.16 18.27 -16.88
N VAL A 197 -16.04 18.20 -16.15
CA VAL A 197 -15.96 18.74 -14.79
C VAL A 197 -16.01 20.26 -14.80
N LYS A 198 -15.28 20.90 -15.73
CA LYS A 198 -15.24 22.37 -15.86
C LYS A 198 -16.57 22.95 -16.30
N GLU A 199 -17.30 22.24 -17.15
CA GLU A 199 -18.55 22.68 -17.77
C GLU A 199 -19.77 22.16 -17.03
N LEU A 200 -19.61 21.44 -15.92
CA LEU A 200 -20.67 20.65 -15.26
C LEU A 200 -21.96 21.45 -15.00
N LYS A 201 -21.83 22.70 -14.55
CA LYS A 201 -22.97 23.61 -14.28
C LYS A 201 -23.78 23.99 -15.51
N ARG A 202 -23.20 23.86 -16.70
CA ARG A 202 -23.81 24.17 -18.00
C ARG A 202 -24.29 22.93 -18.75
N LEU A 203 -23.87 21.74 -18.31
CA LEU A 203 -24.27 20.49 -18.95
C LEU A 203 -25.73 20.19 -18.66
N ASN A 204 -26.43 19.67 -19.67
CA ASN A 204 -27.74 19.10 -19.44
C ASN A 204 -27.61 17.78 -18.63
N ARG A 205 -28.69 17.42 -17.95
CA ARG A 205 -28.72 16.21 -17.10
C ARG A 205 -28.45 14.94 -17.90
N ASP A 206 -28.95 14.88 -19.13
CA ASP A 206 -28.84 13.70 -19.98
C ASP A 206 -27.38 13.41 -20.36
N GLU A 207 -26.58 14.44 -20.63
CA GLU A 207 -25.14 14.31 -20.93
C GLU A 207 -24.36 13.79 -19.71
N VAL A 208 -24.71 14.25 -18.49
CA VAL A 208 -24.13 13.71 -17.25
C VAL A 208 -24.48 12.24 -17.06
N LEU A 209 -25.74 11.86 -17.27
CA LEU A 209 -26.18 10.47 -17.17
C LEU A 209 -25.56 9.58 -18.25
N GLN A 210 -25.41 10.08 -19.48
CA GLN A 210 -24.72 9.37 -20.55
C GLN A 210 -23.24 9.15 -20.24
N ALA A 211 -22.55 10.15 -19.70
CA ALA A 211 -21.17 10.03 -19.24
C ALA A 211 -21.02 9.01 -18.10
N LEU A 212 -21.88 9.06 -17.09
CA LEU A 212 -21.92 8.08 -16.00
C LEU A 212 -22.26 6.66 -16.49
N SER A 213 -23.18 6.55 -17.46
CA SER A 213 -23.55 5.28 -18.08
C SER A 213 -22.38 4.70 -18.87
N LEU A 214 -21.65 5.51 -19.64
CA LEU A 214 -20.44 5.09 -20.35
C LEU A 214 -19.37 4.58 -19.38
N LEU A 215 -19.03 5.35 -18.34
CA LEU A 215 -18.07 4.94 -17.32
C LEU A 215 -18.51 3.66 -16.58
N SER A 216 -19.78 3.56 -16.22
CA SER A 216 -20.35 2.36 -15.60
C SER A 216 -20.24 1.14 -16.52
N ARG A 217 -20.53 1.27 -17.82
CA ARG A 217 -20.36 0.17 -18.78
C ARG A 217 -18.89 -0.25 -18.93
N ILE A 218 -17.96 0.70 -19.00
CA ILE A 218 -16.51 0.40 -19.05
C ILE A 218 -16.08 -0.31 -17.75
N THR A 219 -16.52 0.15 -16.59
CA THR A 219 -16.13 -0.41 -15.28
C THR A 219 -16.86 -1.72 -14.91
N LYS A 220 -17.95 -2.06 -15.61
CA LYS A 220 -18.60 -3.37 -15.53
C LYS A 220 -17.91 -4.45 -16.38
N ASP A 221 -16.92 -4.07 -17.20
CA ASP A 221 -16.14 -5.04 -17.98
C ASP A 221 -15.58 -6.14 -17.07
N ARG A 222 -15.59 -7.38 -17.57
CA ARG A 222 -15.14 -8.55 -16.82
C ARG A 222 -13.73 -8.38 -16.24
N TRP A 223 -12.86 -7.64 -16.92
CA TRP A 223 -11.52 -7.32 -16.44
C TRP A 223 -11.54 -6.60 -15.08
N TRP A 224 -12.46 -5.66 -14.85
CA TRP A 224 -12.58 -4.95 -13.58
C TRP A 224 -13.21 -5.79 -12.45
N THR A 225 -13.77 -6.96 -12.74
CA THR A 225 -14.47 -7.79 -11.74
C THR A 225 -13.59 -8.84 -11.08
N ARG A 226 -12.40 -9.12 -11.63
CA ARG A 226 -11.49 -10.17 -11.13
C ARG A 226 -10.47 -9.60 -10.15
N ALA A 227 -10.07 -10.39 -9.16
CA ALA A 227 -9.08 -9.97 -8.18
C ALA A 227 -7.64 -10.02 -8.72
N TRP A 228 -7.33 -10.98 -9.59
CA TRP A 228 -6.01 -11.05 -10.25
C TRP A 228 -5.71 -9.81 -11.10
N THR A 229 -6.67 -9.39 -11.93
CA THR A 229 -6.54 -8.16 -12.74
C THR A 229 -6.43 -6.90 -11.89
N PHE A 230 -7.02 -6.87 -10.69
CA PHE A 230 -6.80 -5.79 -9.72
C PHE A 230 -5.34 -5.71 -9.30
N GLN A 231 -4.71 -6.83 -8.94
CA GLN A 231 -3.29 -6.85 -8.59
C GLN A 231 -2.44 -6.36 -9.76
N GLU A 232 -2.72 -6.86 -10.97
CA GLU A 232 -1.97 -6.52 -12.18
C GLU A 232 -2.04 -5.01 -12.46
N ASP A 233 -3.22 -4.40 -12.37
CA ASP A 233 -3.39 -2.94 -12.47
C ASP A 233 -2.71 -2.19 -11.33
N TYR A 234 -2.99 -2.58 -10.08
CA TYR A 234 -2.46 -1.92 -8.90
C TYR A 234 -0.93 -1.92 -8.87
N ARG A 235 -0.31 -3.03 -9.29
CA ARG A 235 1.15 -3.20 -9.35
C ARG A 235 1.78 -2.68 -10.63
N GLY A 236 1.02 -2.57 -11.71
CA GLY A 236 1.46 -2.02 -13.00
C GLY A 236 1.25 -0.52 -13.14
N ARG A 237 0.58 0.15 -12.19
CA ARG A 237 0.49 1.62 -12.15
C ARG A 237 1.85 2.23 -11.78
N PRO A 238 2.21 3.39 -12.37
CA PRO A 238 1.37 4.24 -13.22
C PRO A 238 1.33 3.82 -14.71
N ASP A 239 2.09 2.81 -15.12
CA ASP A 239 2.34 2.53 -16.53
C ASP A 239 1.27 1.70 -17.25
N MET A 240 0.36 1.08 -16.49
CA MET A 240 -0.73 0.26 -17.02
C MET A 240 -1.53 1.01 -18.08
N THR A 241 -1.62 0.41 -19.27
CA THR A 241 -2.35 0.96 -20.43
C THR A 241 -3.57 0.10 -20.72
N LEU A 242 -4.75 0.71 -20.64
CA LEU A 242 -6.03 0.11 -21.02
C LEU A 242 -6.19 0.19 -22.54
N LEU A 243 -6.51 -0.92 -23.19
CA LEU A 243 -6.87 -1.01 -24.61
C LEU A 243 -8.35 -1.29 -24.73
N ILE A 244 -9.07 -0.35 -25.35
CA ILE A 244 -10.51 -0.45 -25.62
C ILE A 244 -10.71 -0.47 -27.12
N ARG A 245 -11.26 -1.57 -27.64
CA ARG A 245 -11.48 -1.73 -29.09
C ARG A 245 -12.49 -0.71 -29.60
N HIS A 246 -12.34 -0.25 -30.84
CA HIS A 246 -13.34 0.53 -31.56
C HIS A 246 -13.40 0.15 -33.06
N PRO A 247 -14.52 0.38 -33.76
CA PRO A 247 -14.65 0.13 -35.18
C PRO A 247 -13.84 1.12 -36.04
N GLN A 248 -13.51 0.72 -37.27
CA GLN A 248 -12.63 1.47 -38.19
C GLN A 248 -13.12 2.90 -38.48
N PHE A 249 -14.44 3.11 -38.58
CA PHE A 249 -15.00 4.43 -38.88
C PHE A 249 -14.75 5.47 -37.77
N LEU A 250 -14.35 5.06 -36.57
CA LEU A 250 -13.97 5.96 -35.48
C LEU A 250 -12.48 6.33 -35.50
N GLU A 251 -11.68 5.76 -36.39
CA GLU A 251 -10.22 5.96 -36.39
C GLU A 251 -9.86 7.43 -36.67
N GLU A 252 -10.45 8.05 -37.70
CA GLU A 252 -10.21 9.46 -38.04
C GLU A 252 -10.51 10.38 -36.84
N LYS A 253 -11.70 10.23 -36.26
CA LYS A 253 -12.11 10.99 -35.07
C LYS A 253 -11.19 10.77 -33.86
N LYS A 254 -10.72 9.54 -33.65
CA LYS A 254 -9.75 9.24 -32.58
C LYS A 254 -8.44 10.00 -32.79
N GLN A 255 -7.95 10.06 -34.03
CA GLN A 255 -6.72 10.79 -34.37
C GLN A 255 -6.87 12.31 -34.14
N ASP A 256 -8.03 12.89 -34.42
CA ASP A 256 -8.32 14.31 -34.17
C ASP A 256 -8.11 14.71 -32.70
N TYR A 257 -8.40 13.80 -31.77
CA TYR A 257 -8.30 14.09 -30.34
C TYR A 257 -6.88 14.20 -29.80
N ARG A 258 -5.88 13.63 -30.49
CA ARG A 258 -4.43 13.66 -30.16
C ARG A 258 -4.00 13.14 -28.78
N ILE A 259 -4.93 12.86 -27.86
CA ILE A 259 -4.64 12.31 -26.53
C ILE A 259 -4.52 10.78 -26.54
N PHE A 260 -5.14 10.13 -27.53
CA PHE A 260 -5.10 8.68 -27.71
C PHE A 260 -3.88 8.30 -28.55
N SER A 261 -3.34 7.11 -28.34
CA SER A 261 -2.20 6.66 -29.13
C SER A 261 -2.61 6.19 -30.53
N ASN A 262 -1.67 6.19 -31.47
CA ASN A 262 -1.87 5.84 -32.88
C ASN A 262 -1.99 4.32 -33.14
N VAL A 263 -2.43 3.53 -32.16
CA VAL A 263 -2.68 2.09 -32.35
C VAL A 263 -4.03 1.96 -33.08
N PRO A 264 -4.08 1.39 -34.29
CA PRO A 264 -5.33 1.29 -35.04
C PRO A 264 -6.38 0.47 -34.29
N ASN A 265 -7.66 0.85 -34.41
CA ASN A 265 -8.81 0.15 -33.81
C ASN A 265 -8.79 0.02 -32.28
N GLU A 266 -7.86 0.68 -31.60
CA GLU A 266 -7.75 0.69 -30.13
C GLU A 266 -7.71 2.13 -29.61
N VAL A 267 -8.49 2.39 -28.57
CA VAL A 267 -8.36 3.55 -27.70
C VAL A 267 -7.42 3.17 -26.56
N CYS A 268 -6.23 3.76 -26.54
CA CYS A 268 -5.21 3.49 -25.52
C CYS A 268 -5.24 4.57 -24.44
N ILE A 269 -5.51 4.18 -23.20
CA ILE A 269 -5.63 5.10 -22.06
C ILE A 269 -4.79 4.60 -20.90
N LYS A 270 -3.98 5.47 -20.29
CA LYS A 270 -3.29 5.11 -19.03
C LYS A 270 -4.32 4.90 -17.92
N ALA A 271 -4.27 3.76 -17.23
CA ALA A 271 -5.24 3.39 -16.19
C ALA A 271 -5.30 4.41 -15.05
N VAL A 272 -4.15 5.03 -14.72
CA VAL A 272 -4.07 6.13 -13.74
C VAL A 272 -4.82 7.39 -14.19
N CYS A 273 -4.78 7.72 -15.49
CA CYS A 273 -5.51 8.86 -16.06
C CYS A 273 -7.02 8.59 -16.09
N PHE A 274 -7.42 7.38 -16.51
CA PHE A 274 -8.82 6.95 -16.45
C PHE A 274 -9.37 7.01 -15.02
N SER A 275 -8.62 6.48 -14.05
CA SER A 275 -9.01 6.49 -12.64
C SER A 275 -9.11 7.90 -12.08
N LYS A 276 -8.15 8.79 -12.41
CA LYS A 276 -8.16 10.20 -11.99
C LYS A 276 -9.41 10.91 -12.53
N ALA A 277 -9.59 10.91 -13.85
CA ALA A 277 -10.69 11.60 -14.53
C ALA A 277 -12.06 11.08 -14.08
N SER A 278 -12.22 9.76 -13.98
CA SER A 278 -13.47 9.15 -13.51
C SER A 278 -13.80 9.54 -12.07
N THR A 279 -12.77 9.63 -11.21
CA THR A 279 -12.95 10.03 -9.80
C THR A 279 -13.33 11.50 -9.68
N GLU A 280 -12.62 12.38 -10.38
CA GLU A 280 -12.91 13.82 -10.40
C GLU A 280 -14.32 14.09 -10.91
N PHE A 281 -14.72 13.43 -12.01
CA PHE A 281 -16.06 13.54 -12.55
C PHE A 281 -17.14 13.03 -11.58
N CYS A 282 -16.97 11.84 -11.02
CA CYS A 282 -17.95 11.29 -10.07
C CYS A 282 -18.11 12.16 -8.82
N ARG A 283 -17.02 12.71 -8.27
CA ARG A 283 -17.08 13.62 -7.11
C ARG A 283 -17.79 14.93 -7.46
N ALA A 284 -17.40 15.57 -8.56
CA ALA A 284 -18.04 16.81 -9.00
C ALA A 284 -19.56 16.64 -9.21
N VAL A 285 -19.97 15.51 -9.79
CA VAL A 285 -21.40 15.18 -9.94
C VAL A 285 -22.08 14.94 -8.60
N GLN A 286 -21.44 14.23 -7.66
CA GLN A 286 -21.99 14.02 -6.31
C GLN A 286 -22.14 15.32 -5.53
N ASP A 287 -21.23 16.28 -5.70
CA ASP A 287 -21.25 17.56 -5.01
C ASP A 287 -22.34 18.51 -5.55
N GLU A 288 -22.63 18.46 -6.86
CA GLU A 288 -23.64 19.31 -7.51
C GLU A 288 -25.06 18.70 -7.52
N SER A 289 -25.19 17.37 -7.50
CA SER A 289 -26.51 16.72 -7.53
C SER A 289 -27.13 16.62 -6.14
N THR A 290 -28.30 17.24 -5.94
CA THR A 290 -29.16 16.91 -4.79
C THR A 290 -29.50 15.42 -4.88
N GLN A 291 -28.99 14.63 -3.93
CA GLN A 291 -28.89 13.16 -3.94
C GLN A 291 -30.08 12.43 -4.60
N ARG A 292 -29.97 12.12 -5.90
CA ARG A 292 -30.89 11.20 -6.61
C ARG A 292 -30.28 9.80 -6.70
N ASP A 293 -31.11 8.77 -6.57
CA ASP A 293 -30.67 7.37 -6.44
C ASP A 293 -29.94 6.82 -7.67
N ASP A 294 -30.32 7.24 -8.87
CA ASP A 294 -29.72 6.83 -10.15
C ASP A 294 -28.25 7.30 -10.26
N VAL A 295 -28.01 8.60 -10.07
CA VAL A 295 -26.67 9.20 -10.06
C VAL A 295 -25.81 8.63 -8.94
N SER A 296 -26.40 8.45 -7.75
CA SER A 296 -25.74 7.88 -6.58
C SER A 296 -25.26 6.45 -6.85
N HIS A 297 -26.08 5.60 -7.47
CA HIS A 297 -25.71 4.23 -7.79
C HIS A 297 -24.55 4.15 -8.79
N HIS A 298 -24.60 4.93 -9.89
CA HIS A 298 -23.53 4.96 -10.90
C HIS A 298 -22.20 5.45 -10.32
N THR A 299 -22.21 6.58 -9.62
CA THR A 299 -21.00 7.17 -9.04
C THR A 299 -20.38 6.25 -7.99
N LYS A 300 -21.18 5.67 -7.07
CA LYS A 300 -20.70 4.68 -6.09
C LYS A 300 -20.07 3.46 -6.76
N HIS A 301 -20.67 2.93 -7.82
CA HIS A 301 -20.11 1.80 -8.56
C HIS A 301 -18.75 2.16 -9.18
N ILE A 302 -18.68 3.26 -9.92
CA ILE A 302 -17.46 3.70 -10.63
C ILE A 302 -16.32 3.96 -9.63
N LEU A 303 -16.59 4.71 -8.56
CA LEU A 303 -15.61 5.02 -7.52
C LEU A 303 -15.13 3.77 -6.79
N ARG A 304 -15.99 2.76 -6.62
CA ARG A 304 -15.61 1.47 -6.02
C ARG A 304 -14.69 0.65 -6.92
N VAL A 305 -14.80 0.78 -8.24
CA VAL A 305 -14.09 -0.08 -9.20
C VAL A 305 -12.81 0.55 -9.74
N ALA A 306 -12.89 1.82 -10.12
CA ALA A 306 -11.83 2.56 -10.80
C ALA A 306 -11.44 3.85 -10.05
N GLY A 307 -11.85 3.99 -8.80
CA GLY A 307 -11.52 5.15 -7.97
C GLY A 307 -10.02 5.32 -7.74
N LYS A 308 -9.56 6.58 -7.76
CA LYS A 308 -8.17 6.92 -7.43
C LYS A 308 -8.03 7.18 -5.94
N TYR A 309 -7.27 6.34 -5.24
CA TYR A 309 -7.16 6.39 -3.77
C TYR A 309 -6.65 7.74 -3.24
N THR A 310 -5.71 8.39 -3.91
CA THR A 310 -5.21 9.73 -3.50
C THR A 310 -6.27 10.84 -3.58
N LEU A 311 -7.42 10.58 -4.22
CA LEU A 311 -8.55 11.49 -4.31
C LEU A 311 -9.75 11.03 -3.46
N LEU A 312 -9.74 9.79 -2.97
CA LEU A 312 -10.84 9.19 -2.22
C LEU A 312 -10.54 9.04 -0.73
N LEU A 313 -9.28 8.83 -0.38
CA LEU A 313 -8.84 8.67 1.01
C LEU A 313 -8.24 9.97 1.51
N ASP A 314 -8.49 10.24 2.79
CA ASP A 314 -7.78 11.29 3.49
C ASP A 314 -6.28 10.95 3.58
N ARG A 315 -5.43 11.98 3.56
CA ARG A 315 -3.96 11.86 3.57
C ARG A 315 -3.44 11.14 4.82
N THR A 316 -4.19 11.20 5.91
CA THR A 316 -3.87 10.58 7.20
C THR A 316 -4.24 9.08 7.27
N MET A 317 -4.97 8.56 6.29
CA MET A 317 -5.45 7.17 6.29
C MET A 317 -4.43 6.19 5.67
N PRO A 318 -4.43 4.92 6.10
CA PRO A 318 -3.76 3.84 5.41
C PRO A 318 -4.56 3.39 4.18
N MET A 319 -3.87 2.96 3.12
CA MET A 319 -4.53 2.38 1.94
C MET A 319 -5.01 0.94 2.16
N THR A 320 -4.41 0.23 3.12
CA THR A 320 -4.62 -1.22 3.34
C THR A 320 -6.09 -1.62 3.45
N PRO A 321 -6.93 -0.98 4.31
CA PRO A 321 -8.35 -1.35 4.42
C PRO A 321 -9.10 -1.25 3.08
N LYS A 322 -8.84 -0.18 2.31
CA LYS A 322 -9.48 0.02 1.01
C LYS A 322 -9.05 -1.02 -0.01
N VAL A 323 -7.75 -1.35 -0.06
CA VAL A 323 -7.20 -2.41 -0.92
C VAL A 323 -7.87 -3.76 -0.62
N ILE A 324 -7.99 -4.13 0.66
CA ILE A 324 -8.63 -5.38 1.08
C ILE A 324 -10.09 -5.39 0.66
N ALA A 325 -10.81 -4.30 0.89
CA ALA A 325 -12.22 -4.19 0.54
C ALA A 325 -12.46 -4.29 -0.98
N ASP A 326 -11.56 -3.74 -1.79
CA ASP A 326 -11.67 -3.83 -3.24
C ASP A 326 -11.35 -5.26 -3.75
N ILE A 327 -10.43 -5.97 -3.09
CA ILE A 327 -10.13 -7.38 -3.40
C ILE A 327 -11.25 -8.32 -2.95
N GLN A 328 -11.79 -8.16 -1.74
CA GLN A 328 -12.82 -9.05 -1.19
C GLN A 328 -14.09 -9.11 -2.05
N ARG A 329 -14.44 -8.00 -2.71
CA ARG A 329 -15.61 -7.88 -3.58
C ARG A 329 -15.40 -8.44 -4.99
N ARG A 330 -14.17 -8.80 -5.36
CA ARG A 330 -13.82 -9.28 -6.71
C ARG A 330 -13.87 -10.80 -6.79
N ARG A 331 -14.19 -11.29 -7.99
CA ARG A 331 -14.40 -12.72 -8.26
C ARG A 331 -13.06 -13.45 -8.39
N LEU A 332 -13.01 -14.64 -7.79
CA LEU A 332 -11.92 -15.61 -7.89
C LEU A 332 -12.47 -17.02 -8.07
N ARG A 333 -11.67 -17.91 -8.66
CA ARG A 333 -12.01 -19.34 -8.72
C ARG A 333 -11.70 -20.05 -7.40
N ASP A 334 -10.61 -19.65 -6.76
CA ASP A 334 -10.23 -20.07 -5.42
C ASP A 334 -10.24 -18.83 -4.50
N ALA A 335 -11.08 -18.82 -3.48
CA ALA A 335 -11.19 -17.69 -2.56
C ALA A 335 -9.89 -17.46 -1.76
N TRP A 336 -9.11 -18.52 -1.50
CA TRP A 336 -7.87 -18.41 -0.73
C TRP A 336 -6.75 -17.69 -1.49
N ASP A 337 -6.86 -17.55 -2.82
CA ASP A 337 -5.97 -16.68 -3.62
C ASP A 337 -6.00 -15.22 -3.13
N LYS A 338 -7.08 -14.79 -2.44
CA LYS A 338 -7.17 -13.45 -1.83
C LYS A 338 -5.98 -13.17 -0.91
N LEU A 339 -5.49 -14.17 -0.17
CA LEU A 339 -4.32 -14.00 0.69
C LEU A 339 -3.10 -13.55 -0.10
N ALA A 340 -2.77 -14.26 -1.20
CA ALA A 340 -1.61 -13.93 -2.04
C ALA A 340 -1.78 -12.57 -2.73
N ILE A 341 -2.98 -12.25 -3.21
CA ILE A 341 -3.29 -10.99 -3.89
C ILE A 341 -3.15 -9.80 -2.93
N ILE A 342 -3.74 -9.88 -1.73
CA ILE A 342 -3.64 -8.84 -0.70
C ILE A 342 -2.17 -8.64 -0.31
N ALA A 343 -1.49 -9.74 -0.04
CA ALA A 343 -0.07 -9.76 0.29
C ALA A 343 0.82 -9.03 -0.74
N ASN A 344 0.57 -9.28 -2.03
CA ASN A 344 1.30 -8.66 -3.12
C ASN A 344 0.98 -7.18 -3.27
N CYS A 345 -0.31 -6.80 -3.19
CA CYS A 345 -0.74 -5.41 -3.26
C CYS A 345 -0.21 -4.58 -2.08
N CYS A 346 -0.28 -5.12 -0.87
CA CYS A 346 0.17 -4.46 0.36
C CYS A 346 1.66 -4.62 0.64
N GLN A 347 2.41 -5.37 -0.18
CA GLN A 347 3.84 -5.63 0.04
C GLN A 347 4.09 -6.14 1.47
N TYR A 348 3.49 -7.29 1.75
CA TYR A 348 3.71 -8.02 2.99
C TYR A 348 4.88 -8.99 2.80
N ASP A 349 5.69 -9.24 3.81
CA ASP A 349 6.73 -10.29 3.80
C ASP A 349 6.22 -11.58 4.46
N ILE A 350 5.34 -11.45 5.47
CA ILE A 350 4.69 -12.59 6.13
C ILE A 350 3.44 -13.00 5.36
N ARG A 351 3.28 -14.30 5.14
CA ARG A 351 2.16 -14.97 4.46
C ARG A 351 1.49 -15.95 5.41
N MET A 352 0.27 -16.35 5.07
CA MET A 352 -0.48 -17.38 5.82
C MET A 352 -0.51 -18.68 5.05
N ASP A 353 -0.07 -19.76 5.68
CA ASP A 353 -0.14 -21.09 5.08
C ASP A 353 -1.49 -21.76 5.33
N HIS A 354 -2.47 -21.45 4.49
CA HIS A 354 -3.79 -22.06 4.60
C HIS A 354 -3.80 -23.57 4.35
N LYS A 355 -2.77 -24.13 3.69
CA LYS A 355 -2.69 -25.57 3.37
C LYS A 355 -2.29 -26.38 4.59
N HIS A 356 -1.42 -25.83 5.44
CA HIS A 356 -0.94 -26.49 6.65
C HIS A 356 -1.73 -26.09 7.91
N MET A 357 -2.61 -25.09 7.81
CA MET A 357 -3.52 -24.71 8.89
C MET A 357 -4.44 -25.88 9.26
N LYS A 358 -4.50 -26.20 10.56
CA LYS A 358 -5.55 -27.07 11.15
C LYS A 358 -6.80 -26.24 11.42
N GLU A 359 -7.96 -26.87 11.58
CA GLU A 359 -9.16 -26.15 12.04
C GLU A 359 -8.88 -25.49 13.42
N PRO A 360 -9.38 -24.27 13.68
CA PRO A 360 -10.36 -23.53 12.87
C PRO A 360 -9.76 -22.78 11.65
N LYS A 361 -10.42 -22.90 10.48
CA LYS A 361 -10.10 -22.12 9.27
C LYS A 361 -11.12 -21.02 9.01
N SER A 362 -10.65 -19.79 9.02
CA SER A 362 -11.39 -18.61 8.56
C SER A 362 -10.52 -17.79 7.62
N LEU A 363 -11.05 -17.46 6.43
CA LEU A 363 -10.33 -16.63 5.47
C LEU A 363 -10.24 -15.19 5.98
N SER A 364 -11.32 -14.68 6.55
CA SER A 364 -11.36 -13.35 7.18
C SER A 364 -10.35 -13.22 8.31
N ILE A 365 -10.30 -14.18 9.24
CA ILE A 365 -9.30 -14.14 10.33
C ILE A 365 -7.89 -14.35 9.80
N SER A 366 -7.70 -15.16 8.75
CA SER A 366 -6.38 -15.32 8.10
C SER A 366 -5.90 -14.03 7.45
N ILE A 367 -6.79 -13.26 6.80
CA ILE A 367 -6.45 -11.95 6.24
C ILE A 367 -6.10 -10.97 7.37
N LEU A 368 -6.91 -10.92 8.43
CA LEU A 368 -6.65 -10.08 9.60
C LEU A 368 -5.30 -10.42 10.25
N ALA A 369 -5.04 -11.71 10.48
CA ALA A 369 -3.77 -12.20 11.01
C ALA A 369 -2.59 -11.77 10.14
N MET A 370 -2.70 -11.94 8.82
CA MET A 370 -1.66 -11.51 7.88
C MET A 370 -1.39 -10.02 7.98
N CYS A 371 -2.42 -9.17 8.02
CA CYS A 371 -2.26 -7.72 8.15
C CYS A 371 -1.51 -7.34 9.43
N ILE A 372 -1.94 -7.87 10.58
CA ILE A 372 -1.36 -7.51 11.87
C ILE A 372 0.07 -8.06 12.00
N LEU A 373 0.34 -9.30 11.56
CA LEU A 373 1.69 -9.88 11.54
C LEU A 373 2.67 -9.05 10.69
N ASN A 374 2.19 -8.43 9.62
CA ASN A 374 2.99 -7.52 8.80
C ASN A 374 3.05 -6.09 9.37
N GLY A 375 2.52 -5.86 10.58
CA GLY A 375 2.67 -4.62 11.33
C GLY A 375 1.64 -3.54 11.04
N GLU A 376 0.52 -3.85 10.37
CA GLU A 376 -0.60 -2.93 10.30
C GLU A 376 -1.12 -2.59 11.71
N ILE A 377 -1.47 -1.33 11.93
CA ILE A 377 -1.73 -0.78 13.26
C ILE A 377 -3.24 -0.63 13.46
N LEU A 378 -3.77 -1.24 14.52
CA LEU A 378 -5.15 -1.10 14.96
C LEU A 378 -5.22 -0.18 16.19
N LEU A 379 -6.32 0.56 16.32
CA LEU A 379 -6.65 1.26 17.56
C LEU A 379 -6.96 0.26 18.66
N ASN A 380 -6.32 0.42 19.82
CA ASN A 380 -6.48 -0.47 20.95
C ASN A 380 -7.16 0.18 22.17
N GLU A 381 -7.58 1.44 22.06
CA GLU A 381 -8.37 2.14 23.09
C GLU A 381 -9.86 2.11 22.68
N SER A 382 -10.74 1.67 23.58
CA SER A 382 -12.17 1.51 23.28
C SER A 382 -12.85 2.86 23.06
N ARG A 383 -13.29 3.13 21.82
CA ARG A 383 -14.06 4.35 21.49
C ARG A 383 -15.54 4.08 21.20
N GLU A 384 -15.93 2.84 20.95
CA GLU A 384 -17.29 2.48 20.51
C GLU A 384 -17.82 1.25 21.26
N ASP A 385 -19.15 1.07 21.19
CA ASP A 385 -19.85 -0.07 21.78
C ASP A 385 -19.40 -1.39 21.13
N ARG A 386 -19.08 -2.38 21.95
CA ARG A 386 -18.42 -3.63 21.55
C ARG A 386 -19.26 -4.44 20.56
N SER A 387 -20.58 -4.42 20.73
CA SER A 387 -21.58 -5.11 19.91
C SER A 387 -21.57 -4.62 18.46
N SER A 388 -21.44 -3.31 18.24
CA SER A 388 -21.40 -2.69 16.91
C SER A 388 -20.22 -3.19 16.06
N MET A 389 -19.06 -3.47 16.68
CA MET A 389 -17.86 -3.90 15.94
C MET A 389 -17.94 -5.32 15.40
N LEU A 390 -18.60 -6.24 16.12
CA LEU A 390 -18.66 -7.64 15.71
C LEU A 390 -19.72 -7.89 14.63
N GLU A 391 -20.73 -7.02 14.53
CA GLU A 391 -21.74 -7.07 13.46
C GLU A 391 -21.20 -6.62 12.08
N LYS A 392 -19.94 -6.20 12.03
CA LYS A 392 -19.27 -5.74 10.80
C LYS A 392 -18.53 -6.89 10.12
N THR A 393 -18.48 -6.83 8.80
CA THR A 393 -17.57 -7.68 8.01
C THR A 393 -16.11 -7.27 8.24
N LEU A 394 -15.14 -8.12 7.88
CA LEU A 394 -13.72 -7.80 8.03
C LEU A 394 -13.33 -6.46 7.39
N SER A 395 -13.81 -6.19 6.16
CA SER A 395 -13.51 -4.93 5.46
C SER A 395 -13.97 -3.71 6.25
N GLN A 396 -15.20 -3.74 6.76
CA GLN A 396 -15.79 -2.64 7.53
C GLN A 396 -15.09 -2.48 8.87
N PHE A 397 -14.77 -3.59 9.53
CA PHE A 397 -14.01 -3.59 10.77
C PHE A 397 -12.64 -2.92 10.58
N LEU A 398 -11.87 -3.32 9.56
CA LEU A 398 -10.57 -2.72 9.27
C LEU A 398 -10.69 -1.26 8.86
N GLU A 399 -11.73 -0.89 8.11
CA GLU A 399 -11.99 0.49 7.72
C GLU A 399 -12.19 1.39 8.94
N GLU A 400 -12.70 0.88 10.06
CA GLU A 400 -12.92 1.66 11.28
C GLU A 400 -11.77 1.59 12.28
N GLN A 401 -11.22 0.39 12.49
CA GLN A 401 -10.23 0.12 13.53
C GLN A 401 -8.79 0.37 13.11
N ALA A 402 -8.50 0.42 11.81
CA ALA A 402 -7.17 0.81 11.36
C ALA A 402 -6.81 2.21 11.89
N PHE A 403 -5.55 2.41 12.24
CA PHE A 403 -5.09 3.73 12.67
C PHE A 403 -5.16 4.73 11.51
N LYS A 404 -5.90 5.83 11.68
CA LYS A 404 -6.18 6.83 10.62
C LYS A 404 -5.52 8.20 10.85
N ARG A 405 -4.63 8.32 11.84
CA ARG A 405 -4.06 9.62 12.22
C ARG A 405 -2.58 9.70 11.85
N PHE A 406 -2.20 9.11 10.71
CA PHE A 406 -0.84 9.23 10.21
C PHE A 406 -0.56 10.68 9.79
N CYS A 407 0.65 11.15 10.04
CA CYS A 407 1.11 12.44 9.56
C CYS A 407 2.38 12.17 8.75
N ALA A 408 2.20 12.02 7.44
CA ALA A 408 3.33 11.92 6.52
C ALA A 408 4.01 13.29 6.40
N PRO A 409 5.34 13.34 6.25
CA PRO A 409 6.08 14.56 5.99
C PRO A 409 5.60 15.28 4.72
N GLU A 410 5.60 16.62 4.72
CA GLU A 410 5.13 17.47 3.61
C GLU A 410 5.89 17.17 2.31
N SER A 411 7.17 16.77 2.41
CA SER A 411 8.02 16.40 1.26
C SER A 411 7.66 15.05 0.62
N GLN A 412 6.80 14.25 1.26
CA GLN A 412 6.49 12.88 0.86
C GLN A 412 5.08 12.74 0.27
N ARG A 413 4.86 11.65 -0.46
CA ARG A 413 3.51 11.28 -0.93
C ARG A 413 2.77 10.57 0.19
N ASP A 414 1.85 11.27 0.85
CA ASP A 414 1.17 10.84 2.09
C ASP A 414 0.81 9.34 2.14
N LEU A 415 -0.05 8.89 1.24
CA LEU A 415 -0.51 7.50 1.23
C LEU A 415 0.59 6.48 0.94
N THR A 416 1.63 6.87 0.18
CA THR A 416 2.76 5.97 -0.13
C THR A 416 3.68 5.84 1.06
N PHE A 417 3.94 6.95 1.77
CA PHE A 417 4.68 6.95 3.02
C PHE A 417 3.97 6.12 4.08
N ASN A 418 2.65 6.29 4.23
CA ASN A 418 1.81 5.55 5.19
C ASN A 418 1.86 4.02 5.00
N LYS A 419 2.21 3.51 3.81
CA LYS A 419 2.40 2.06 3.60
C LYS A 419 3.57 1.49 4.40
N GLY A 420 4.59 2.30 4.67
CA GLY A 420 5.72 1.91 5.52
C GLY A 420 5.47 2.12 7.01
N CYS A 421 4.33 2.71 7.38
CA CYS A 421 3.99 3.02 8.76
C CYS A 421 3.53 1.78 9.55
N ARG A 422 4.48 0.90 9.89
CA ARG A 422 4.22 -0.45 10.40
C ARG A 422 5.06 -0.81 11.62
N PHE A 423 4.49 -1.66 12.48
CA PHE A 423 5.25 -2.35 13.51
C PHE A 423 6.28 -3.34 12.94
N VAL A 424 7.24 -3.75 13.75
CA VAL A 424 8.36 -4.62 13.34
C VAL A 424 8.48 -5.82 14.27
N GLY A 425 8.76 -7.00 13.70
CA GLY A 425 8.93 -8.22 14.48
C GLY A 425 7.69 -8.60 15.27
N VAL A 426 6.52 -8.52 14.62
CA VAL A 426 5.23 -8.72 15.29
C VAL A 426 4.98 -10.19 15.63
N GLU A 427 4.52 -10.42 16.85
CA GLU A 427 4.08 -11.71 17.37
C GLU A 427 2.74 -11.57 18.07
N PHE A 428 1.92 -12.61 18.00
CA PHE A 428 0.64 -12.64 18.71
C PHE A 428 0.82 -13.25 20.09
N THR A 429 0.18 -12.64 21.06
CA THR A 429 0.09 -13.13 22.44
C THR A 429 -1.38 -13.14 22.87
N PRO A 430 -1.76 -13.89 23.91
CA PRO A 430 -3.14 -13.88 24.42
C PRO A 430 -3.63 -12.48 24.82
N ILE A 431 -2.73 -11.62 25.29
CA ILE A 431 -3.06 -10.27 25.77
C ILE A 431 -3.01 -9.19 24.67
N GLY A 432 -2.30 -9.43 23.56
CA GLY A 432 -2.14 -8.41 22.52
C GLY A 432 -1.09 -8.72 21.44
N ILE A 433 -0.69 -7.66 20.75
CA ILE A 433 0.34 -7.65 19.71
C ILE A 433 1.68 -7.32 20.37
N LYS A 434 2.61 -8.27 20.39
CA LYS A 434 3.99 -8.05 20.82
C LYS A 434 4.81 -7.49 19.65
N THR A 435 5.59 -6.44 19.89
CA THR A 435 6.44 -5.77 18.88
C THR A 435 7.71 -5.20 19.51
N LYS A 436 8.69 -4.81 18.67
CA LYS A 436 10.00 -4.32 19.08
C LYS A 436 10.21 -2.86 18.71
N GLY A 437 10.73 -2.05 19.63
CA GLY A 437 11.08 -0.65 19.35
C GLY A 437 11.74 0.04 20.52
N HIS A 438 11.80 1.36 20.50
CA HIS A 438 12.33 2.19 21.58
C HIS A 438 11.17 2.92 22.27
N LEU A 439 11.13 2.82 23.60
CA LEU A 439 10.18 3.54 24.44
C LEU A 439 10.85 4.79 25.00
N TRP A 440 10.24 5.94 24.80
CA TRP A 440 10.74 7.25 25.20
C TRP A 440 9.88 7.82 26.32
N LYS A 441 10.50 8.20 27.43
CA LYS A 441 9.87 9.04 28.45
C LYS A 441 9.93 10.49 27.95
N LEU A 442 8.77 11.10 27.73
CA LEU A 442 8.66 12.47 27.22
C LEU A 442 8.82 13.49 28.34
N GLY A 443 9.84 14.33 28.23
CA GLY A 443 10.25 15.30 29.25
C GLY A 443 9.94 16.74 28.85
N ARG A 444 10.99 17.57 28.91
CA ARG A 444 10.94 19.03 28.73
C ARG A 444 10.29 19.42 27.40
N ILE A 445 9.47 20.47 27.45
CA ILE A 445 8.90 21.15 26.28
C ILE A 445 9.73 22.42 26.03
N ILE A 446 10.05 22.68 24.76
CA ILE A 446 10.80 23.83 24.27
C ILE A 446 9.87 24.63 23.36
N ASP A 447 9.78 25.94 23.60
CA ASP A 447 9.06 26.88 22.74
C ASP A 447 10.04 27.52 21.76
N THR A 448 9.93 27.18 20.46
CA THR A 448 10.90 27.64 19.45
C THR A 448 10.74 29.11 19.11
N SER A 449 9.57 29.71 19.36
CA SER A 449 9.35 31.15 19.22
C SER A 449 10.21 31.98 20.18
N ARG A 450 10.72 31.35 21.25
CA ARG A 450 11.54 31.99 22.29
C ARG A 450 13.03 31.69 22.16
N PHE A 451 13.48 31.21 20.99
CA PHE A 451 14.91 31.04 20.72
C PHE A 451 15.61 32.40 20.86
N ARG A 452 16.65 32.43 21.68
CA ARG A 452 17.38 33.65 22.06
C ARG A 452 18.68 33.79 21.30
N LEU A 453 19.24 32.67 20.84
CA LEU A 453 20.50 32.66 20.11
C LEU A 453 20.28 33.07 18.65
N PRO A 454 21.19 33.89 18.08
CA PRO A 454 21.12 34.24 16.67
C PRO A 454 21.33 33.01 15.79
N LEU A 455 20.84 33.09 14.55
CA LEU A 455 21.12 32.10 13.51
C LEU A 455 22.64 32.04 13.26
N PRO A 456 23.29 30.88 13.44
CA PRO A 456 24.70 30.73 13.12
C PRO A 456 24.99 31.02 11.63
N GLU A 457 26.23 31.43 11.34
CA GLU A 457 26.73 31.47 9.97
C GLU A 457 26.76 30.06 9.37
N ALA A 458 26.40 29.95 8.09
CA ALA A 458 26.49 28.68 7.38
C ALA A 458 27.94 28.23 7.25
N LYS A 459 28.21 26.97 7.55
CA LYS A 459 29.51 26.38 7.24
C LYS A 459 29.55 26.11 5.73
N LYS A 460 30.49 26.70 5.00
CA LYS A 460 30.79 26.40 3.57
C LYS A 460 31.35 24.97 3.40
N LYS A 461 30.57 23.95 3.74
CA LYS A 461 30.89 22.54 3.47
C LYS A 461 29.81 21.93 2.59
N SER A 462 30.19 21.00 1.73
CA SER A 462 29.29 20.21 0.90
C SER A 462 28.46 19.25 1.76
N CYS A 463 27.46 19.77 2.47
CA CYS A 463 26.48 18.99 3.20
C CYS A 463 25.25 18.73 2.32
N SER A 464 24.51 17.65 2.58
CA SER A 464 23.32 17.26 1.81
C SER A 464 22.05 18.06 2.13
N PHE A 465 22.14 19.06 3.00
CA PHE A 465 21.01 19.90 3.45
C PHE A 465 21.05 21.26 2.74
N ALA A 466 19.89 21.92 2.63
CA ALA A 466 19.86 23.32 2.25
C ALA A 466 20.57 24.16 3.33
N GLU A 467 21.20 25.26 2.92
CA GLU A 467 21.99 26.13 3.81
C GLU A 467 21.17 26.60 5.03
N ASP A 468 19.90 26.92 4.82
CA ASP A 468 18.99 27.37 5.87
C ASP A 468 18.60 26.26 6.86
N GLU A 469 18.38 25.03 6.38
CA GLU A 469 18.10 23.87 7.24
C GLU A 469 19.26 23.58 8.20
N GLN A 470 20.49 23.66 7.68
CA GLN A 470 21.70 23.47 8.47
C GLN A 470 21.82 24.53 9.57
N ARG A 471 21.56 25.80 9.23
CA ARG A 471 21.62 26.91 10.20
C ARG A 471 20.58 26.76 11.30
N ARG A 472 19.35 26.34 10.97
CA ARG A 472 18.27 26.12 11.93
C ARG A 472 18.55 24.97 12.89
N LEU A 473 19.04 23.84 12.38
CA LEU A 473 19.44 22.72 13.23
C LEU A 473 20.65 23.06 14.11
N ALA A 474 21.61 23.85 13.61
CA ALA A 474 22.73 24.35 14.40
C ALA A 474 22.26 25.31 15.52
N GLN A 475 21.29 26.20 15.23
CA GLN A 475 20.66 27.06 16.22
C GLN A 475 19.99 26.23 17.32
N LEU A 476 19.24 25.18 16.94
CA LEU A 476 18.62 24.26 17.89
C LEU A 476 19.68 23.56 18.77
N ALA A 477 20.78 23.08 18.20
CA ALA A 477 21.86 22.45 18.97
C ALA A 477 22.47 23.42 19.99
N ALA A 478 22.65 24.69 19.63
CA ALA A 478 23.15 25.73 20.53
C ALA A 478 22.16 26.04 21.67
N GLU A 479 20.86 26.12 21.38
CA GLU A 479 19.82 26.29 22.40
C GLU A 479 19.75 25.09 23.35
N LEU A 480 19.89 23.87 22.84
CA LEU A 480 19.94 22.67 23.67
C LEU A 480 21.13 22.67 24.64
N ARG A 481 22.31 23.15 24.22
CA ARG A 481 23.47 23.34 25.12
C ARG A 481 23.18 24.33 26.23
N ARG A 482 22.57 25.47 25.90
CA ARG A 482 22.15 26.47 26.89
C ARG A 482 21.15 25.90 27.90
N LEU A 483 20.34 24.94 27.46
CA LEU A 483 19.36 24.22 28.27
C LEU A 483 19.94 23.02 29.05
N HIS A 484 21.25 22.80 29.00
CA HIS A 484 21.99 21.66 29.57
C HIS A 484 21.62 20.29 29.00
N GLU A 485 21.08 20.25 27.77
CA GLU A 485 20.78 19.01 27.04
C GLU A 485 21.91 18.71 26.02
N THR A 486 23.13 18.57 26.57
CA THR A 486 24.38 18.52 25.79
C THR A 486 24.49 17.30 24.89
N THR A 487 24.06 16.12 25.34
CA THR A 487 24.11 14.88 24.55
C THR A 487 23.31 15.00 23.25
N LEU A 488 22.08 15.52 23.34
CA LEU A 488 21.22 15.70 22.19
C LEU A 488 21.78 16.74 21.22
N ALA A 489 22.35 17.83 21.73
CA ALA A 489 23.04 18.82 20.91
C ALA A 489 24.22 18.21 20.13
N VAL A 490 25.03 17.37 20.79
CA VAL A 490 26.14 16.66 20.16
C VAL A 490 25.64 15.69 19.08
N HIS A 491 24.51 15.01 19.29
CA HIS A 491 23.92 14.14 18.27
C HIS A 491 23.49 14.91 17.02
N ILE A 492 22.85 16.08 17.19
CA ILE A 492 22.47 16.94 16.07
C ILE A 492 23.72 17.45 15.34
N GLU A 493 24.75 17.88 16.06
CA GLU A 493 25.99 18.33 15.43
C GLU A 493 26.72 17.21 14.69
N ARG A 494 26.76 15.99 15.24
CA ARG A 494 27.31 14.81 14.55
C ARG A 494 26.54 14.51 13.28
N PHE A 495 25.21 14.64 13.32
CA PHE A 495 24.35 14.48 12.15
C PHE A 495 24.62 15.54 11.08
N LEU A 496 24.81 16.80 11.46
CA LEU A 496 25.13 17.91 10.55
C LEU A 496 26.56 17.86 9.98
N ASN A 497 27.53 17.40 10.77
CA ASN A 497 28.95 17.35 10.37
C ASN A 497 29.31 16.09 9.59
N HIS A 498 28.35 15.20 9.32
CA HIS A 498 28.61 13.98 8.58
C HIS A 498 28.81 14.26 7.08
N ASP A 499 30.00 13.96 6.57
CA ASP A 499 30.40 14.21 5.18
C ASP A 499 29.96 13.06 4.25
N PRO A 500 29.07 13.30 3.27
CA PRO A 500 28.65 12.29 2.30
C PRO A 500 29.73 11.91 1.28
N THR A 501 30.89 12.59 1.26
CA THR A 501 31.99 12.33 0.31
C THR A 501 33.06 11.37 0.82
N ARG A 502 32.97 10.89 2.07
CA ARG A 502 33.84 9.80 2.54
C ARG A 502 33.54 8.52 1.76
N GLN A 503 34.56 7.97 1.11
CA GLN A 503 34.51 6.90 0.09
C GLN A 503 33.79 5.60 0.47
N ASP A 504 33.35 5.42 1.71
CA ASP A 504 32.70 4.19 2.17
C ASP A 504 31.19 4.11 1.87
N GLU A 505 30.50 5.21 1.56
CA GLU A 505 29.08 5.18 1.17
C GLU A 505 28.79 6.17 0.03
N ASN A 506 29.07 5.77 -1.21
CA ASN A 506 28.52 6.40 -2.42
C ASN A 506 27.04 6.76 -2.20
N PHE A 507 26.55 7.91 -2.71
CA PHE A 507 25.14 8.33 -2.68
C PHE A 507 24.10 7.26 -3.11
N LYS A 508 24.55 6.17 -3.77
CA LYS A 508 23.74 4.97 -4.06
C LYS A 508 23.43 4.09 -2.83
N HIS A 509 24.04 4.33 -1.66
CA HIS A 509 24.00 3.49 -0.47
C HIS A 509 23.55 4.22 0.81
N GLU A 510 22.82 5.34 0.71
CA GLU A 510 22.20 5.94 1.90
C GLU A 510 21.32 4.90 2.64
N THR A 511 21.61 4.69 3.93
CA THR A 511 20.83 3.79 4.78
C THR A 511 19.43 4.37 5.03
N PHE A 512 18.41 3.51 5.12
CA PHE A 512 17.03 3.95 5.38
C PHE A 512 16.92 4.80 6.65
N SER A 513 17.61 4.42 7.72
CA SER A 513 17.62 5.18 8.97
C SER A 513 18.08 6.62 8.74
N ARG A 514 19.11 6.82 7.90
CA ARG A 514 19.63 8.15 7.57
C ARG A 514 18.66 8.94 6.69
N TRP A 515 18.13 8.31 5.65
CA TRP A 515 17.10 8.90 4.79
C TRP A 515 15.89 9.38 5.62
N TYR A 516 15.40 8.53 6.53
CA TYR A 516 14.27 8.86 7.41
C TYR A 516 14.61 10.00 8.36
N MET A 517 15.80 9.97 8.99
CA MET A 517 16.25 11.05 9.86
C MET A 517 16.36 12.40 9.13
N ARG A 518 16.80 12.42 7.86
CA ARG A 518 16.82 13.65 7.04
C ARG A 518 15.41 14.22 6.89
N ILE A 519 14.44 13.39 6.51
CA ILE A 519 13.05 13.84 6.33
C ILE A 519 12.47 14.34 7.67
N MET A 520 12.71 13.64 8.78
CA MET A 520 12.26 14.12 10.10
C MET A 520 12.96 15.44 10.51
N ALA A 521 14.19 15.68 10.06
CA ALA A 521 14.90 16.92 10.32
C ALA A 521 14.35 18.09 9.49
N GLU A 522 13.96 17.87 8.23
CA GLU A 522 13.25 18.84 7.39
C GLU A 522 11.94 19.30 8.09
N GLU A 523 11.13 18.33 8.55
CA GLU A 523 9.89 18.62 9.30
C GLU A 523 10.16 19.38 10.60
N LEU A 524 11.24 19.03 11.31
CA LEU A 524 11.64 19.71 12.54
C LEU A 524 12.04 21.16 12.27
N VAL A 525 12.77 21.43 11.19
CA VAL A 525 13.13 22.79 10.76
C VAL A 525 11.88 23.59 10.44
N ALA A 526 10.97 23.05 9.62
CA ALA A 526 9.71 23.69 9.28
C ALA A 526 8.88 24.01 10.55
N ALA A 527 8.90 23.13 11.55
CA ALA A 527 8.22 23.37 12.82
C ALA A 527 8.89 24.48 13.64
N ILE A 528 10.22 24.55 13.67
CA ILE A 528 10.97 25.63 14.33
C ILE A 528 10.61 26.98 13.71
N GLU A 529 10.60 27.06 12.38
CA GLU A 529 10.28 28.29 11.64
C GLU A 529 8.84 28.75 11.85
N LYS A 530 7.91 27.79 12.00
CA LYS A 530 6.51 28.06 12.35
C LYS A 530 6.31 28.37 13.85
N GLY A 531 7.38 28.39 14.67
CA GLY A 531 7.29 28.70 16.10
C GLY A 531 6.63 27.61 16.96
N LYS A 532 6.59 26.36 16.47
CA LYS A 532 5.90 25.24 17.15
C LYS A 532 6.65 24.77 18.39
N LEU A 533 5.94 24.11 19.30
CA LEU A 533 6.57 23.51 20.48
C LEU A 533 7.29 22.21 20.11
N LEU A 534 8.41 21.95 20.77
CA LEU A 534 9.17 20.71 20.68
C LEU A 534 9.17 20.00 22.03
N ARG A 535 9.20 18.68 22.04
CA ARG A 535 9.28 17.88 23.26
C ARG A 535 10.43 16.90 23.22
N LEU A 536 11.24 16.89 24.28
CA LEU A 536 12.41 16.04 24.38
C LEU A 536 12.04 14.63 24.85
N GLY A 537 12.67 13.63 24.26
CA GLY A 537 12.54 12.22 24.62
C GLY A 537 13.83 11.66 25.19
N ARG A 538 13.70 10.93 26.31
CA ARG A 538 14.76 10.12 26.92
C ARG A 538 14.39 8.65 26.77
N ILE A 539 15.33 7.79 26.42
CA ILE A 539 15.06 6.35 26.36
C ILE A 539 14.70 5.86 27.76
N TRP A 540 13.54 5.20 27.87
CA TRP A 540 13.07 4.66 29.13
C TRP A 540 13.95 3.46 29.54
N ASN A 541 14.40 3.47 30.79
CA ASN A 541 15.13 2.39 31.43
C ASN A 541 14.43 2.06 32.76
N SER A 542 14.26 0.78 33.06
CA SER A 542 13.73 0.31 34.35
C SER A 542 14.75 0.48 35.48
N GLN A 543 16.04 0.52 35.17
CA GLN A 543 17.12 0.76 36.12
C GLN A 543 17.24 2.27 36.40
N ARG A 544 17.40 2.65 37.68
CA ARG A 544 17.20 4.01 38.24
C ARG A 544 18.04 5.16 37.63
N ASN A 545 18.97 4.91 36.70
CA ASN A 545 19.72 5.97 36.05
C ASN A 545 18.92 6.54 34.86
N GLU A 546 18.56 7.83 34.94
CA GLU A 546 17.91 8.50 33.83
C GLU A 546 18.88 8.66 32.65
N ASN A 547 18.51 8.12 31.50
CA ASN A 547 19.26 8.32 30.26
C ASN A 547 19.19 9.80 29.82
N PRO A 548 20.23 10.32 29.16
CA PRO A 548 20.19 11.66 28.56
C PRO A 548 19.13 11.74 27.44
N CYS A 549 18.71 12.96 27.09
CA CYS A 549 17.83 13.15 25.95
C CYS A 549 18.53 12.74 24.66
N SER A 550 17.83 11.97 23.82
CA SER A 550 18.32 11.53 22.51
C SER A 550 17.23 11.54 21.43
N ALA A 551 16.05 12.08 21.71
CA ALA A 551 15.02 12.33 20.71
C ALA A 551 14.34 13.70 20.90
N ILE A 552 13.77 14.22 19.80
CA ILE A 552 12.96 15.44 19.76
C ILE A 552 11.71 15.16 18.95
N PHE A 553 10.54 15.50 19.49
CA PHE A 553 9.27 15.37 18.83
C PHE A 553 8.62 16.73 18.64
N ILE A 554 7.96 16.95 17.51
CA ILE A 554 7.10 18.12 17.29
C ILE A 554 5.86 17.94 18.17
N TRP A 555 5.52 18.98 18.93
CA TRP A 555 4.50 18.94 19.97
C TRP A 555 3.40 19.97 19.73
N ASP A 556 2.58 19.75 18.71
CA ASP A 556 1.42 20.60 18.47
C ASP A 556 0.35 20.35 19.56
N THR A 557 0.04 21.41 20.33
CA THR A 557 -1.09 21.42 21.26
C THR A 557 -2.44 21.55 20.53
N ASP A 558 -2.41 21.97 19.26
CA ASP A 558 -3.59 22.17 18.41
C ASP A 558 -4.19 20.88 17.84
N GLY A 559 -3.57 19.71 18.10
CA GLY A 559 -4.03 18.40 17.60
C GLY A 559 -5.08 17.68 18.48
N THR A 560 -5.50 18.30 19.58
CA THR A 560 -6.56 17.82 20.47
C THR A 560 -7.25 19.02 21.08
N GLU A 561 -8.39 19.43 20.54
CA GLU A 561 -9.46 19.95 21.40
C GLU A 561 -9.79 18.83 22.40
N ASN A 562 -9.11 18.85 23.55
CA ASN A 562 -9.66 18.24 24.75
C ASN A 562 -10.77 19.19 25.19
N THR A 563 -11.92 19.10 24.53
CA THR A 563 -13.16 19.68 25.04
C THR A 563 -13.52 18.92 26.30
N ASP A 564 -13.48 19.62 27.44
CA ASP A 564 -14.09 19.13 28.67
C ASP A 564 -15.60 18.95 28.43
N ILE A 565 -16.29 18.20 29.29
CA ILE A 565 -17.74 17.86 29.19
C ILE A 565 -18.66 19.10 29.11
N LYS A 566 -18.09 20.31 29.25
CA LYS A 566 -18.77 21.61 29.18
C LYS A 566 -18.25 22.57 28.10
N GLY A 567 -17.49 22.10 27.10
CA GLY A 567 -17.25 22.85 25.85
C GLY A 567 -16.49 24.18 26.00
N LYS A 568 -15.55 24.30 26.95
CA LYS A 568 -14.68 25.49 27.07
C LYS A 568 -13.23 25.15 26.70
N PRO A 569 -12.55 25.97 25.85
CA PRO A 569 -11.14 25.81 25.54
C PRO A 569 -10.27 26.19 26.74
N TYR A 570 -9.28 25.35 27.06
CA TYR A 570 -8.28 25.65 28.10
C TYR A 570 -7.39 26.82 27.64
N ARG A 571 -7.46 27.96 28.35
CA ARG A 571 -6.52 29.07 28.14
C ARG A 571 -5.12 28.65 28.55
N CYS A 572 -4.18 28.81 27.62
CA CYS A 572 -2.76 28.59 27.79
C CYS A 572 -2.15 29.66 28.72
N ASN A 573 -2.30 29.53 30.04
CA ASN A 573 -1.57 30.37 30.99
C ASN A 573 -1.30 29.72 32.35
N ASN A 574 -1.60 28.44 32.55
CA ASN A 574 -1.28 27.75 33.80
C ASN A 574 -0.91 26.28 33.56
N TYR A 575 0.28 26.02 33.01
CA TYR A 575 0.99 24.76 33.29
C TYR A 575 1.51 24.80 34.74
N SER A 576 0.57 24.96 35.68
CA SER A 576 0.82 24.69 37.08
C SER A 576 1.07 23.18 37.21
N LYS A 577 2.12 22.83 37.96
CA LYS A 577 2.64 21.55 38.49
C LYS A 577 1.73 20.28 38.61
N ARG A 578 0.47 20.27 38.16
CA ARG A 578 -0.54 19.25 38.47
C ARG A 578 -0.80 18.16 37.42
N ASP A 579 -0.25 18.22 36.21
CA ASP A 579 -0.37 17.10 35.25
C ASP A 579 0.97 16.36 35.05
N ARG A 580 1.45 15.74 36.14
CA ARG A 580 2.65 14.88 36.15
C ARG A 580 2.36 13.46 35.65
N ARG A 581 1.46 13.28 34.66
CA ARG A 581 1.41 11.97 34.00
C ARG A 581 2.61 11.87 33.07
N SER A 582 3.48 10.90 33.33
CA SER A 582 4.58 10.60 32.41
C SER A 582 3.96 10.19 31.08
N GLU A 583 4.18 11.01 30.06
CA GLU A 583 3.78 10.67 28.69
C GLU A 583 4.93 9.95 28.02
N PHE A 584 4.59 8.99 27.17
CA PHE A 584 5.56 8.16 26.49
C PHE A 584 5.39 8.27 24.98
N ALA A 585 6.50 8.11 24.26
CA ALA A 585 6.47 7.84 22.83
C ALA A 585 7.05 6.46 22.57
N PHE A 586 6.54 5.76 21.57
CA PHE A 586 7.09 4.51 21.09
C PHE A 586 7.49 4.68 19.63
N THR A 587 8.74 4.33 19.32
CA THR A 587 9.24 4.37 17.95
C THR A 587 9.75 3.01 17.53
N ALA A 588 9.33 2.51 16.39
CA ALA A 588 9.91 1.32 15.79
C ALA A 588 10.36 1.64 14.37
N SER A 589 11.51 1.13 13.98
CA SER A 589 11.98 1.23 12.60
C SER A 589 12.74 -0.03 12.22
N ARG A 590 12.65 -0.42 10.95
CA ARG A 590 13.43 -1.50 10.36
C ARG A 590 13.75 -1.09 8.93
N PRO A 591 15.03 -0.95 8.57
CA PRO A 591 15.39 -0.77 7.17
C PRO A 591 14.94 -2.00 6.37
N LEU A 592 14.54 -1.78 5.13
CA LEU A 592 14.46 -2.81 4.12
C LEU A 592 15.75 -3.63 4.15
N GLN A 593 15.66 -4.95 4.16
CA GLN A 593 16.85 -5.80 4.11
C GLN A 593 17.51 -5.74 2.72
N ARG A 594 18.30 -4.67 2.46
CA ARG A 594 19.15 -4.53 1.27
C ARG A 594 20.37 -5.44 1.41
N GLY A 595 20.37 -6.54 0.65
CA GLY A 595 21.40 -7.58 0.72
C GLY A 595 20.89 -8.94 0.23
N PHE A 596 19.57 -9.16 0.29
CA PHE A 596 18.91 -10.30 -0.33
C PHE A 596 18.40 -9.97 -1.74
N GLN A 597 19.25 -9.36 -2.58
CA GLN A 597 18.98 -9.14 -4.02
C GLN A 597 18.74 -10.46 -4.79
N GLN A 598 18.89 -11.62 -4.13
CA GLN A 598 18.52 -12.94 -4.62
C GLN A 598 17.10 -13.40 -4.19
N ARG A 599 16.44 -12.77 -3.20
CA ARG A 599 15.13 -13.18 -2.63
C ARG A 599 13.94 -12.29 -2.98
N GLY A 600 14.15 -11.11 -3.57
CA GLY A 600 13.07 -10.32 -4.17
C GLY A 600 11.96 -9.99 -3.21
N THR A 601 12.27 -9.40 -2.07
CA THR A 601 11.29 -9.30 -1.00
C THR A 601 10.17 -8.31 -1.36
N ASN A 602 8.95 -8.63 -0.94
CA ASN A 602 7.87 -7.64 -0.80
C ASN A 602 8.06 -6.79 0.47
N ASP A 603 9.28 -6.73 0.98
CA ASP A 603 9.62 -5.99 2.18
C ASP A 603 9.67 -4.49 1.84
N LEU A 604 9.28 -3.67 2.81
CA LEU A 604 9.33 -2.22 2.73
C LEU A 604 10.13 -1.73 3.93
N ASP A 605 10.63 -0.51 3.83
CA ASP A 605 11.13 0.14 5.02
C ASP A 605 9.98 0.35 6.01
N HIS A 606 10.14 -0.13 7.24
CA HIS A 606 9.15 0.03 8.30
C HIS A 606 9.58 1.16 9.22
N HIS A 607 8.66 2.05 9.57
CA HIS A 607 8.86 3.07 10.59
C HIS A 607 7.54 3.41 11.25
N VAL A 608 7.54 3.75 12.53
CA VAL A 608 6.36 4.25 13.23
C VAL A 608 6.82 5.01 14.47
N SER A 609 6.20 6.16 14.73
CA SER A 609 6.42 6.97 15.92
C SER A 609 5.07 7.37 16.51
N LEU A 610 4.74 6.87 17.68
CA LEU A 610 3.42 7.03 18.31
C LEU A 610 3.56 7.61 19.71
N GLU A 611 2.69 8.54 20.06
CA GLU A 611 2.42 8.88 21.46
C GLU A 611 1.59 7.75 22.08
N VAL A 612 2.02 7.26 23.25
CA VAL A 612 1.39 6.13 23.92
C VAL A 612 1.10 6.43 25.38
N LYS A 613 -0.03 5.90 25.87
CA LYS A 613 -0.30 5.75 27.30
C LYS A 613 0.25 4.42 27.77
N TRP A 614 0.89 4.43 28.92
CA TRP A 614 1.30 3.20 29.60
C TRP A 614 0.50 3.07 30.90
N LEU A 615 -0.36 2.05 30.96
CA LEU A 615 -1.08 1.69 32.17
C LEU A 615 -0.14 0.87 33.07
N SER A 616 0.30 1.47 34.16
CA SER A 616 1.03 0.78 35.22
C SER A 616 0.03 -0.07 35.99
N LEU A 617 -0.25 -1.30 35.53
CA LEU A 617 -0.87 -2.31 36.39
C LEU A 617 0.06 -2.51 37.58
N ARG A 618 -0.42 -2.13 38.77
CA ARG A 618 0.17 -2.56 40.04
C ARG A 618 0.13 -4.10 40.01
N ASP A 619 1.21 -4.70 40.47
CA ASP A 619 1.53 -6.14 40.39
C ASP A 619 2.05 -6.57 39.01
N LYS A 620 3.35 -6.32 38.79
CA LYS A 620 4.10 -6.99 37.72
C LYS A 620 5.02 -8.04 38.32
N SER A 621 4.86 -9.27 37.83
CA SER A 621 5.97 -10.22 37.76
C SER A 621 7.09 -9.62 36.90
N SER A 622 8.34 -10.01 37.11
CA SER A 622 9.50 -9.50 36.34
C SER A 622 9.43 -9.79 34.83
N ASP A 623 8.50 -10.63 34.37
CA ASP A 623 8.36 -11.10 32.98
C ASP A 623 7.30 -10.32 32.17
N ASP A 624 6.53 -9.42 32.78
CA ASP A 624 5.46 -8.70 32.09
C ASP A 624 5.96 -7.48 31.30
N HIS A 625 5.91 -7.58 29.98
CA HIS A 625 6.26 -6.53 29.03
C HIS A 625 5.40 -5.25 29.22
N PRO A 626 5.88 -4.04 28.88
CA PRO A 626 5.08 -2.82 28.93
C PRO A 626 3.86 -2.88 28.00
N GLN A 627 2.67 -2.55 28.53
CA GLN A 627 1.42 -2.50 27.76
C GLN A 627 1.12 -1.06 27.35
N LEU A 628 1.02 -0.81 26.05
CA LEU A 628 0.94 0.52 25.46
C LEU A 628 -0.38 0.74 24.71
N PHE A 629 -1.00 1.91 24.92
CA PHE A 629 -2.23 2.33 24.23
C PHE A 629 -1.96 3.53 23.35
N ILE A 630 -2.38 3.45 22.09
CA ILE A 630 -2.07 4.45 21.06
C ILE A 630 -2.92 5.71 21.27
N LYS A 631 -2.28 6.88 21.35
CA LYS A 631 -2.98 8.17 21.35
C LYS A 631 -2.99 8.83 19.97
N ARG A 632 -1.81 9.10 19.40
CA ARG A 632 -1.62 9.79 18.12
C ARG A 632 -0.25 9.48 17.52
N TRP A 633 -0.08 9.85 16.26
CA TRP A 633 1.22 9.83 15.58
C TRP A 633 2.09 10.98 16.07
N LEU A 634 3.40 10.78 16.11
CA LEU A 634 4.38 11.81 16.43
C LEU A 634 5.40 11.92 15.30
N VAL A 635 5.66 13.17 14.89
CA VAL A 635 6.80 13.49 14.03
C VAL A 635 7.97 13.82 14.95
N GLY A 636 9.12 13.18 14.73
CA GLY A 636 10.27 13.40 15.58
C GLY A 636 11.57 12.82 15.05
N LEU A 637 12.65 13.52 15.38
CA LEU A 637 14.02 13.10 15.10
C LEU A 637 14.56 12.32 16.30
N CYS A 638 14.84 11.03 16.09
CA CYS A 638 15.27 10.10 17.13
C CYS A 638 16.67 9.58 16.84
N PHE A 639 17.56 9.65 17.82
CA PHE A 639 18.92 9.12 17.74
C PHE A 639 19.03 7.84 18.57
N PHE A 640 19.16 6.69 17.89
CA PHE A 640 19.10 5.36 18.50
C PHE A 640 20.46 4.81 18.98
N TYR A 641 21.52 5.63 19.00
CA TYR A 641 22.88 5.18 19.30
C TYR A 641 22.93 4.43 20.64
N ASP A 642 23.48 3.22 20.63
CA ASP A 642 23.86 2.45 21.83
C ASP A 642 22.72 1.84 22.68
N PHE A 643 21.46 1.88 22.22
CA PHE A 643 20.34 1.30 22.97
C PHE A 643 19.61 0.17 22.20
N PRO A 644 19.47 -1.03 22.81
CA PRO A 644 18.72 -2.12 22.21
C PRO A 644 17.21 -1.78 22.14
N ARG A 645 16.52 -2.43 21.21
CA ARG A 645 15.05 -2.36 21.15
C ARG A 645 14.46 -3.14 22.32
N THR A 646 13.39 -2.59 22.88
CA THR A 646 12.59 -3.21 23.93
C THR A 646 11.36 -3.88 23.33
N ASP A 647 11.01 -5.04 23.87
CA ASP A 647 9.75 -5.70 23.58
C ASP A 647 8.61 -5.00 24.32
N VAL A 648 7.52 -4.68 23.61
CA VAL A 648 6.31 -4.07 24.17
C VAL A 648 5.07 -4.78 23.64
N VAL A 649 3.96 -4.64 24.35
CA VAL A 649 2.67 -5.21 23.95
C VAL A 649 1.66 -4.09 23.72
N PHE A 650 0.98 -4.13 22.58
CA PHE A 650 -0.22 -3.35 22.33
C PHE A 650 -1.42 -4.27 22.58
N PRO A 651 -2.22 -4.05 23.64
CA PRO A 651 -3.34 -4.93 23.96
C PRO A 651 -4.35 -5.05 22.81
N TRP A 652 -5.06 -6.17 22.75
CA TRP A 652 -6.11 -6.34 21.75
C TRP A 652 -7.24 -5.32 21.95
N PRO A 653 -7.92 -4.89 20.86
CA PRO A 653 -9.18 -4.18 20.99
C PRO A 653 -10.16 -4.98 21.86
N SER A 654 -10.94 -4.30 22.71
CA SER A 654 -11.82 -5.01 23.67
C SER A 654 -12.84 -5.96 23.02
N SER A 655 -13.25 -5.68 21.77
CA SER A 655 -14.13 -6.55 20.98
C SER A 655 -13.51 -7.91 20.63
N PHE A 656 -12.18 -8.05 20.73
CA PHE A 656 -11.50 -9.30 20.36
C PHE A 656 -11.57 -10.37 21.45
N HIS A 657 -11.97 -10.00 22.66
CA HIS A 657 -12.10 -10.92 23.79
C HIS A 657 -13.51 -11.49 23.94
N THR A 658 -14.49 -10.97 23.21
CA THR A 658 -15.88 -11.44 23.28
C THR A 658 -16.01 -12.86 22.75
N VAL A 659 -16.76 -13.68 23.48
CA VAL A 659 -17.29 -14.96 23.01
C VAL A 659 -18.80 -14.83 23.10
N ASP A 660 -19.46 -14.78 21.95
CA ASP A 660 -20.93 -14.86 21.92
C ASP A 660 -21.30 -16.34 22.00
N HIS A 661 -21.95 -16.73 23.10
CA HIS A 661 -22.53 -18.07 23.28
C HIS A 661 -23.87 -18.19 22.56
#